data_AF-A0AAD6BZP4-F1
#
_entry.id   AF-A0AAD6BZP4-F1
#
_cell.length_a   1.000
_cell.length_b   1.000
_cell.length_c   1.000
_cell.angle_alpha   90.00
_cell.angle_beta   90.00
_cell.angle_gamma   90.00
#
_symmetry.space_group_name_H-M   'P 1'
#
loop_
_entity.id
_entity.type
_entity.pdbx_description
1 polymer ?
#
loop_
_entity_poly.entity_id
_entity_poly.type
_entity_poly.pdbx_seq_one_letter_code
_entity_poly.pdbx_strand_id
1 'polypeptide(L)'
;MTDRFARTDGSTTSPCDLEEGNYCGGTWRGTINQLDYIQGMGFDAVMISPIIKNIDGRVSYGEAYHGYWPLDIYDLNSHFGTSQDLLDLSDALHARGMYLMMDTVINNMAYITNGTDPATHIDYSVFTPFNNADYFHPYCEITNWNNYTDAQLCQTGDNETALPDLFTEHSDVQQLLENWATDTIKKYSVDGLRIDAAKHVSPGFLKNFGDKAGVFMTGEVLDSHVDIVCNYQSNYIGSMPNYPIYYAMIHAFINGNTTELPNQVEVMKRTCPDVTAMVSFSENHDLQRIANMTDDMSLAKSIITFTLLFDGVPMIYQGQEQHLNGVFNPWNREAIWLSGYNNDTVLYKLIATLNRIRKHAYNMDSDYIDSKTHSIYTGGSELAFSKGVEGRQVVMLLSNQGMQGKPYQLTLPVSYNAGTAVTDVLNCKAYAVNEYGGLAIDMNQGEPRVLFPTKLMIEAAKNLDQLPSWTAPDNTLILQAFEWHVPADRRHWNRLKAALPDFKAIGVDQIWIPPGCKGMDPAGNGYDIYDLYDLGEFDQKGAISTKWGTRKELEDLVCQSQALDIKIIWDAVLNHKAGADFPESFKAVEVDPKRRDIEISKPLEIDGWVGFDFRGRGDLYSSMKYHWQHFSGVDWDDKRKHQAIYKIHAPHKDWASDVSGENGNYDYLMFADLDLSHPEVREDILQWGNWITDTLSLGGMRLDAAKHFSAKFQKDFVNHIRSTSNPDFFVIGEYWTGDVQAIMDYLETLENKIVAYDVPLVEKFSELSHTRDADLRGIFKDSLVQRRPDQAVTIVSNHDTQPGQMLETPVASSFKLLAYSLILLRKEGHPCVFYGDIYGIRGENIAHPNTPACNGKLPILTTARKLYAYGEQEDYFDQPNCIGSYFQSFPPSPFLILQFHFGLIIPEDVSGFVRYGNSRHRSGLACIISNSGAAKKRMFIGRDNTSQRWIDILGHRAGAVVIDKWGYGFFTVNAMSASVWVDSDAVSSAGLAEKLYGLPIFPHFSVLC
;
A
#
# COMPACT_ATOMS: atom_id res chain seq x y z
N MET A 1 18.23 19.37 10.39
CA MET A 1 18.98 19.50 11.65
C MET A 1 18.17 18.86 12.78
N THR A 2 18.63 17.71 13.26
CA THR A 2 17.87 16.81 14.14
C THR A 2 17.35 17.54 15.39
N ASP A 3 18.20 18.31 16.06
CA ASP A 3 17.86 18.99 17.33
C ASP A 3 16.80 20.10 17.23
N ARG A 4 16.49 20.55 16.02
CA ARG A 4 15.53 21.63 15.76
C ARG A 4 14.35 21.19 14.91
N PHE A 5 14.29 19.91 14.55
CA PHE A 5 13.24 19.41 13.67
C PHE A 5 12.00 18.96 14.44
N ALA A 6 12.14 18.00 15.34
CA ALA A 6 10.99 17.47 16.06
C ALA A 6 11.40 16.84 17.38
N ARG A 7 10.59 17.05 18.41
CA ARG A 7 10.85 16.56 19.76
C ARG A 7 10.15 15.23 20.01
N THR A 8 10.75 14.37 20.83
CA THR A 8 10.14 13.09 21.24
C THR A 8 8.80 13.28 21.93
N ASP A 9 8.63 14.37 22.68
CA ASP A 9 7.40 14.70 23.42
C ASP A 9 6.28 15.27 22.53
N GLY A 10 6.54 15.46 21.24
CA GLY A 10 5.57 16.01 20.28
C GLY A 10 5.25 17.50 20.51
N SER A 11 6.00 18.19 21.38
CA SER A 11 5.71 19.59 21.70
C SER A 11 5.90 20.51 20.48
N THR A 12 4.89 21.33 20.20
CA THR A 12 4.94 22.41 19.20
C THR A 12 5.15 23.79 19.83
N THR A 13 5.26 23.86 21.16
CA THR A 13 5.34 25.14 21.89
C THR A 13 6.58 25.24 22.78
N SER A 14 7.39 24.19 22.86
CA SER A 14 8.62 24.21 23.66
C SER A 14 9.55 25.30 23.13
N PRO A 15 9.98 26.26 23.97
CA PRO A 15 10.84 27.33 23.53
C PRO A 15 12.19 26.76 23.07
N CYS A 16 12.79 27.44 22.10
CA CYS A 16 14.13 27.16 21.65
C CYS A 16 14.84 28.50 21.47
N ASP A 17 15.64 28.88 22.46
CA ASP A 17 16.39 30.12 22.43
C ASP A 17 17.64 29.94 21.58
N LEU A 18 17.67 30.65 20.45
CA LEU A 18 18.77 30.58 19.50
C LEU A 18 19.98 31.38 19.97
N GLU A 19 19.79 32.45 20.76
CA GLU A 19 20.89 33.27 21.28
C GLU A 19 21.75 32.45 22.25
N GLU A 20 21.10 31.62 23.05
CA GLU A 20 21.81 30.78 24.01
C GLU A 20 22.62 29.65 23.35
N GLY A 21 22.19 29.17 22.18
CA GLY A 21 22.89 28.10 21.45
C GLY A 21 22.90 26.75 22.17
N ASN A 22 21.89 26.44 23.00
CA ASN A 22 21.80 25.16 23.71
C ASN A 22 21.12 24.08 22.87
N TYR A 23 21.18 22.82 23.33
CA TYR A 23 20.28 21.80 22.81
C TYR A 23 18.79 22.15 23.04
N CYS A 24 17.96 22.06 22.00
CA CYS A 24 16.51 22.32 22.09
C CYS A 24 15.67 21.03 22.10
N GLY A 25 16.31 19.86 22.09
CA GLY A 25 15.70 18.57 22.39
C GLY A 25 15.00 17.91 21.19
N GLY A 26 15.41 18.23 19.97
CA GLY A 26 14.97 17.49 18.79
C GLY A 26 15.68 16.15 18.68
N THR A 27 14.97 15.12 18.22
CA THR A 27 15.43 13.73 18.28
C THR A 27 15.05 12.94 17.03
N TRP A 28 15.69 11.79 16.80
CA TRP A 28 15.29 10.87 15.74
C TRP A 28 13.86 10.35 15.95
N ARG A 29 13.46 10.09 17.19
CA ARG A 29 12.08 9.71 17.50
C ARG A 29 11.08 10.81 17.17
N GLY A 30 11.41 12.05 17.47
CA GLY A 30 10.60 13.20 17.07
C GLY A 30 10.49 13.29 15.55
N THR A 31 11.59 13.07 14.82
CA THR A 31 11.58 13.04 13.34
C THR A 31 10.65 11.96 12.80
N ILE A 32 10.65 10.75 13.38
CA ILE A 32 9.70 9.68 13.02
C ILE A 32 8.26 10.17 13.12
N ASN A 33 7.91 10.89 14.19
CA ASN A 33 6.56 11.40 14.43
C ASN A 33 6.10 12.45 13.39
N GLN A 34 7.03 12.99 12.58
CA GLN A 34 6.76 14.03 11.59
C GLN A 34 7.10 13.59 10.15
N LEU A 35 7.30 12.28 9.91
CA LEU A 35 7.53 11.77 8.56
C LEU A 35 6.34 12.03 7.63
N ASP A 36 5.11 12.03 8.14
CA ASP A 36 3.92 12.35 7.34
C ASP A 36 3.94 13.81 6.84
N TYR A 37 4.46 14.74 7.64
CA TYR A 37 4.63 16.14 7.25
C TYR A 37 5.64 16.28 6.11
N ILE A 38 6.78 15.57 6.19
CA ILE A 38 7.81 15.53 5.14
C ILE A 38 7.26 14.86 3.87
N GLN A 39 6.64 13.69 4.01
CA GLN A 39 6.12 12.93 2.88
C GLN A 39 4.95 13.63 2.20
N GLY A 40 4.16 14.42 2.94
CA GLY A 40 3.09 15.24 2.37
C GLY A 40 3.59 16.30 1.36
N MET A 41 4.85 16.72 1.47
CA MET A 41 5.53 17.56 0.47
C MET A 41 6.12 16.75 -0.70
N GLY A 42 6.11 15.42 -0.62
CA GLY A 42 6.55 14.52 -1.69
C GLY A 42 8.04 14.25 -1.73
N PHE A 43 8.79 14.44 -0.63
CA PHE A 43 10.21 14.09 -0.55
C PHE A 43 10.44 12.57 -0.49
N ASP A 44 11.54 12.12 -1.10
CA ASP A 44 11.96 10.71 -1.15
C ASP A 44 13.19 10.43 -0.28
N ALA A 45 13.76 11.43 0.40
CA ALA A 45 14.92 11.27 1.25
C ALA A 45 14.91 12.26 2.42
N VAL A 46 15.51 11.89 3.55
CA VAL A 46 15.73 12.77 4.71
C VAL A 46 17.21 12.78 5.08
N MET A 47 17.80 13.97 5.10
CA MET A 47 19.17 14.19 5.58
C MET A 47 19.15 14.62 7.05
N ILE A 48 19.77 13.82 7.92
CA ILE A 48 19.91 14.11 9.36
C ILE A 48 21.26 14.71 9.70
N SER A 49 21.34 15.40 10.84
CA SER A 49 22.60 15.91 11.41
C SER A 49 23.60 14.79 11.70
N PRO A 50 24.91 15.09 11.86
CA PRO A 50 25.89 14.07 12.21
C PRO A 50 25.52 13.30 13.47
N ILE A 51 25.59 11.97 13.39
CA ILE A 51 25.08 11.08 14.43
C ILE A 51 26.08 10.83 15.56
N ILE A 52 27.35 11.19 15.35
CA ILE A 52 28.47 10.86 16.23
C ILE A 52 28.44 11.66 17.52
N LYS A 53 28.98 11.09 18.59
CA LYS A 53 29.05 11.74 19.90
C LYS A 53 29.90 12.99 19.82
N ASN A 54 29.32 14.08 20.28
CA ASN A 54 29.96 15.39 20.34
C ASN A 54 30.53 15.65 21.74
N ILE A 55 31.40 16.66 21.86
CA ILE A 55 31.91 17.11 23.16
C ILE A 55 30.79 17.65 24.05
N ASP A 56 30.87 17.31 25.33
CA ASP A 56 30.01 17.87 26.38
C ASP A 56 30.63 19.16 26.92
N GLY A 57 29.82 20.22 27.03
CA GLY A 57 30.26 21.51 27.55
C GLY A 57 29.62 22.68 26.81
N ARG A 58 29.83 23.87 27.36
CA ARG A 58 29.32 25.13 26.80
C ARG A 58 30.45 26.16 26.72
N VAL A 59 30.56 26.78 25.55
CA VAL A 59 31.43 27.95 25.32
C VAL A 59 30.57 29.22 25.16
N SER A 60 31.22 30.35 24.87
CA SER A 60 30.56 31.66 24.80
C SER A 60 29.39 31.71 23.79
N TYR A 61 29.44 30.91 22.73
CA TYR A 61 28.43 30.84 21.67
C TYR A 61 27.55 29.58 21.70
N GLY A 62 27.60 28.79 22.78
CA GLY A 62 26.64 27.68 23.02
C GLY A 62 27.26 26.30 23.16
N GLU A 63 26.45 25.28 22.90
CA GLU A 63 26.75 23.85 23.01
C GLU A 63 26.84 23.22 21.61
N ALA A 64 27.29 21.96 21.53
CA ALA A 64 27.48 21.20 20.28
C ALA A 64 26.17 20.74 19.59
N TYR A 65 25.07 21.50 19.70
CA TYR A 65 23.72 21.08 19.31
C TYR A 65 23.55 20.70 17.84
N HIS A 66 24.45 21.20 16.99
CA HIS A 66 24.44 21.00 15.55
C HIS A 66 25.04 19.64 15.12
N GLY A 67 25.91 19.04 15.96
CA GLY A 67 26.55 17.75 15.70
C GLY A 67 27.95 17.80 15.06
N TYR A 68 28.53 18.99 14.88
CA TYR A 68 29.82 19.20 14.17
C TYR A 68 31.05 19.30 15.09
N TRP A 69 30.93 19.00 16.38
CA TRP A 69 32.04 18.96 17.35
C TRP A 69 32.32 17.53 17.82
N PRO A 70 32.81 16.64 16.94
CA PRO A 70 32.98 15.23 17.26
C PRO A 70 34.04 14.97 18.33
N LEU A 71 33.72 14.04 19.22
CA LEU A 71 34.60 13.55 20.29
C LEU A 71 34.90 12.05 20.13
N ASP A 72 33.85 11.28 19.81
CA ASP A 72 33.91 9.83 19.66
C ASP A 72 33.03 9.43 18.48
N ILE A 73 33.65 8.87 17.44
CA ILE A 73 32.92 8.46 16.23
C ILE A 73 32.18 7.12 16.43
N TYR A 74 32.56 6.31 17.43
CA TYR A 74 31.92 5.01 17.69
C TYR A 74 30.67 5.11 18.56
N ASP A 75 30.57 6.17 19.37
CA ASP A 75 29.37 6.49 20.14
C ASP A 75 28.44 7.44 19.36
N LEU A 76 27.14 7.35 19.66
CA LEU A 76 26.13 8.24 19.10
C LEU A 76 25.94 9.50 19.94
N ASN A 77 25.49 10.59 19.32
CA ASN A 77 25.03 11.79 20.02
C ASN A 77 23.78 11.46 20.85
N SER A 78 23.98 11.35 22.16
CA SER A 78 22.93 10.96 23.10
C SER A 78 21.77 11.96 23.20
N HIS A 79 21.96 13.21 22.76
CA HIS A 79 20.88 14.19 22.69
C HIS A 79 19.89 13.92 21.56
N PHE A 80 20.31 13.27 20.48
CA PHE A 80 19.44 12.95 19.33
C PHE A 80 18.65 11.65 19.55
N GLY A 81 19.12 10.76 20.42
CA GLY A 81 18.44 9.54 20.79
C GLY A 81 19.38 8.35 20.96
N THR A 82 18.79 7.16 20.98
CA THR A 82 19.50 5.90 21.13
C THR A 82 19.83 5.27 19.78
N SER A 83 20.71 4.26 19.78
CA SER A 83 20.97 3.42 18.60
C SER A 83 19.69 2.79 18.04
N GLN A 84 18.73 2.42 18.90
CA GLN A 84 17.43 1.92 18.47
C GLN A 84 16.56 3.01 17.83
N ASP A 85 16.61 4.26 18.30
CA ASP A 85 15.85 5.34 17.67
C ASP A 85 16.34 5.64 16.24
N LEU A 86 17.64 5.49 15.98
CA LEU A 86 18.21 5.63 14.64
C LEU A 86 17.85 4.46 13.72
N LEU A 87 17.90 3.22 14.23
CA LEU A 87 17.40 2.03 13.52
C LEU A 87 15.92 2.21 13.15
N ASP A 88 15.09 2.59 14.13
CA ASP A 88 13.66 2.81 13.91
C ASP A 88 13.39 3.95 12.93
N LEU A 89 14.23 4.99 12.88
CA LEU A 89 14.10 6.06 11.89
C LEU A 89 14.42 5.56 10.49
N SER A 90 15.48 4.76 10.35
CA SER A 90 15.86 4.13 9.09
C SER A 90 14.75 3.20 8.59
N ASP A 91 14.28 2.28 9.44
CA ASP A 91 13.18 1.36 9.14
C ASP A 91 11.91 2.13 8.80
N ALA A 92 11.60 3.20 9.53
CA ALA A 92 10.44 4.03 9.25
C ALA A 92 10.54 4.70 7.88
N LEU A 93 11.70 5.24 7.50
CA LEU A 93 11.92 5.86 6.18
C LEU A 93 11.82 4.82 5.06
N HIS A 94 12.51 3.67 5.18
CA HIS A 94 12.49 2.61 4.17
C HIS A 94 11.11 1.98 4.01
N ALA A 95 10.33 1.83 5.09
CA ALA A 95 8.94 1.41 5.01
C ALA A 95 8.07 2.38 4.18
N ARG A 96 8.52 3.63 4.01
CA ARG A 96 7.90 4.64 3.12
C ARG A 96 8.48 4.71 1.72
N GLY A 97 9.46 3.88 1.39
CA GLY A 97 10.25 4.00 0.16
C GLY A 97 11.11 5.27 0.14
N MET A 98 11.43 5.83 1.31
CA MET A 98 12.29 7.00 1.45
C MET A 98 13.69 6.60 1.90
N TYR A 99 14.69 7.38 1.52
CA TYR A 99 16.10 7.16 1.84
C TYR A 99 16.55 7.93 3.09
N LEU A 100 17.43 7.32 3.87
CA LEU A 100 18.12 7.95 5.00
C LEU A 100 19.50 8.46 4.54
N MET A 101 19.68 9.78 4.57
CA MET A 101 20.98 10.42 4.37
C MET A 101 21.57 10.92 5.68
N MET A 102 22.88 10.77 5.83
CA MET A 102 23.62 11.20 7.02
C MET A 102 24.63 12.30 6.69
N ASP A 103 24.53 13.44 7.37
CA ASP A 103 25.61 14.42 7.38
C ASP A 103 26.79 13.88 8.20
N THR A 104 28.02 14.06 7.71
CA THR A 104 29.17 13.23 8.09
C THR A 104 30.43 14.08 8.19
N VAL A 105 31.00 14.17 9.40
CA VAL A 105 32.24 14.91 9.68
C VAL A 105 33.41 13.93 9.68
N ILE A 106 34.38 14.15 8.79
CA ILE A 106 35.58 13.30 8.66
C ILE A 106 36.89 14.09 8.62
N ASN A 107 36.82 15.42 8.71
CA ASN A 107 37.97 16.33 8.60
C ASN A 107 38.58 16.68 9.97
N ASN A 108 37.82 16.69 11.07
CA ASN A 108 38.32 17.14 12.37
C ASN A 108 37.75 16.37 13.57
N MET A 109 38.41 16.51 14.72
CA MET A 109 37.85 16.27 16.07
C MET A 109 37.54 17.62 16.75
N ALA A 110 37.02 17.64 17.98
CA ALA A 110 36.70 18.91 18.67
C ALA A 110 37.11 18.91 20.14
N TYR A 111 37.62 20.05 20.63
CA TYR A 111 38.09 20.21 22.00
C TYR A 111 37.84 21.63 22.51
N ILE A 112 37.23 21.77 23.69
CA ILE A 112 37.00 23.07 24.33
C ILE A 112 38.29 23.55 25.00
N THR A 113 38.84 24.65 24.50
CA THR A 113 40.03 25.30 25.04
C THR A 113 39.71 26.52 25.91
N ASN A 114 38.49 27.06 25.86
CA ASN A 114 38.07 28.24 26.64
C ASN A 114 39.06 29.42 26.54
N GLY A 115 39.57 29.68 25.34
CA GLY A 115 40.50 30.77 25.04
C GLY A 115 41.99 30.45 25.23
N THR A 116 42.37 29.24 25.67
CA THR A 116 43.78 28.85 25.75
C THR A 116 44.35 28.47 24.39
N ASP A 117 45.65 28.70 24.19
CA ASP A 117 46.36 28.39 22.93
C ASP A 117 46.23 26.91 22.54
N PRO A 118 45.48 26.58 21.46
CA PRO A 118 45.27 25.19 21.08
C PRO A 118 46.55 24.51 20.59
N ALA A 119 47.57 25.26 20.15
CA ALA A 119 48.85 24.68 19.75
C ALA A 119 49.55 23.90 20.86
N THR A 120 49.22 24.21 22.13
CA THR A 120 49.88 23.65 23.31
C THR A 120 48.95 22.99 24.33
N HIS A 121 47.62 23.13 24.18
CA HIS A 121 46.66 22.76 25.23
C HIS A 121 45.55 21.76 24.80
N ILE A 122 45.69 21.10 23.64
CA ILE A 122 44.80 20.00 23.25
C ILE A 122 45.27 18.70 23.92
N ASP A 123 44.39 18.06 24.70
CA ASP A 123 44.60 16.70 25.17
C ASP A 123 44.06 15.71 24.14
N TYR A 124 44.93 15.22 23.26
CA TYR A 124 44.54 14.27 22.22
C TYR A 124 44.03 12.94 22.76
N SER A 125 44.36 12.56 24.01
CA SER A 125 43.98 11.25 24.56
C SER A 125 42.48 11.06 24.76
N VAL A 126 41.70 12.14 24.69
CA VAL A 126 40.25 12.13 24.86
C VAL A 126 39.49 11.70 23.60
N PHE A 127 40.10 11.79 22.42
CA PHE A 127 39.44 11.47 21.15
C PHE A 127 39.40 9.98 20.90
N THR A 128 38.24 9.48 20.45
CA THR A 128 38.08 8.06 20.12
C THR A 128 37.67 7.89 18.65
N PRO A 129 38.40 7.10 17.85
CA PRO A 129 39.63 6.35 18.16
C PRO A 129 40.92 7.18 18.12
N PHE A 130 40.88 8.46 17.77
CA PHE A 130 42.05 9.26 17.43
C PHE A 130 42.83 9.79 18.65
N ASN A 131 43.20 8.90 19.57
CA ASN A 131 43.76 9.26 20.88
C ASN A 131 45.26 9.63 20.89
N ASN A 132 45.87 9.86 19.72
CA ASN A 132 47.27 10.21 19.55
C ASN A 132 47.39 11.45 18.67
N ALA A 133 48.25 12.40 19.05
CA ALA A 133 48.59 13.59 18.28
C ALA A 133 49.08 13.27 16.86
N ASP A 134 49.69 12.10 16.63
CA ASP A 134 50.14 11.65 15.31
C ASP A 134 49.00 11.48 14.29
N TYR A 135 47.75 11.39 14.76
CA TYR A 135 46.55 11.34 13.89
C TYR A 135 46.08 12.71 13.40
N PHE A 136 46.77 13.79 13.78
CA PHE A 136 46.38 15.16 13.45
C PHE A 136 47.52 15.90 12.78
N HIS A 137 47.17 16.87 11.93
CA HIS A 137 48.15 17.84 11.47
C HIS A 137 48.65 18.71 12.63
N PRO A 138 49.92 19.17 12.59
CA PRO A 138 50.39 20.18 13.53
C PRO A 138 49.49 21.42 13.50
N TYR A 139 49.27 22.02 14.67
CA TYR A 139 48.44 23.21 14.77
C TYR A 139 48.86 24.31 13.78
N CYS A 140 47.89 24.76 12.99
CA CYS A 140 47.91 26.04 12.30
C CYS A 140 46.48 26.56 12.15
N GLU A 141 46.34 27.88 12.05
CA GLU A 141 45.08 28.54 11.75
C GLU A 141 44.96 28.76 10.24
N ILE A 142 43.75 28.59 9.70
CA ILE A 142 43.47 28.96 8.31
C ILE A 142 43.55 30.49 8.20
N THR A 143 44.56 30.98 7.50
CA THR A 143 44.79 32.41 7.28
C THR A 143 44.14 32.91 5.99
N ASN A 144 43.92 32.01 5.03
CA ASN A 144 43.27 32.31 3.76
C ASN A 144 42.35 31.16 3.32
N TRP A 145 41.05 31.35 3.53
CA TRP A 145 40.00 30.40 3.14
C TRP A 145 39.90 30.09 1.64
N ASN A 146 40.54 30.91 0.78
CA ASN A 146 40.63 30.65 -0.65
C ASN A 146 41.89 29.85 -1.04
N ASN A 147 42.82 29.64 -0.11
CA ASN A 147 43.96 28.75 -0.31
C ASN A 147 43.57 27.33 0.13
N TYR A 148 43.33 26.46 -0.84
CA TYR A 148 42.91 25.08 -0.60
C TYR A 148 43.94 24.28 0.21
N THR A 149 45.23 24.54 0.02
CA THR A 149 46.28 23.87 0.81
C THR A 149 46.24 24.32 2.28
N ASP A 150 45.98 25.60 2.53
CA ASP A 150 45.80 26.11 3.90
C ASP A 150 44.55 25.51 4.54
N ALA A 151 43.44 25.46 3.78
CA ALA A 151 42.18 24.87 4.22
C ALA A 151 42.25 23.35 4.50
N GLN A 152 43.18 22.62 3.88
CA GLN A 152 43.33 21.16 4.00
C GLN A 152 44.38 20.71 5.03
N LEU A 153 45.23 21.62 5.52
CA LEU A 153 46.33 21.30 6.44
C LEU A 153 46.20 21.98 7.80
N CYS A 154 45.23 22.90 7.95
CA CYS A 154 45.03 23.72 9.14
C CYS A 154 43.61 23.58 9.66
N GLN A 155 43.43 23.84 10.96
CA GLN A 155 42.13 23.61 11.60
C GLN A 155 41.09 24.68 11.28
N THR A 156 39.82 24.26 11.28
CA THR A 156 38.64 25.10 11.06
C THR A 156 38.10 25.75 12.35
N GLY A 157 38.62 25.36 13.51
CA GLY A 157 38.21 25.82 14.84
C GLY A 157 38.79 27.18 15.24
N ASP A 158 38.47 27.59 16.46
CA ASP A 158 38.96 28.83 17.07
C ASP A 158 39.62 28.58 18.44
N ASN A 159 39.95 29.65 19.16
CA ASN A 159 40.59 29.56 20.47
C ASN A 159 39.63 29.17 21.61
N GLU A 160 38.32 29.21 21.41
CA GLU A 160 37.32 28.76 22.39
C GLU A 160 37.02 27.26 22.21
N THR A 161 36.82 26.85 20.97
CA THR A 161 36.62 25.45 20.53
C THR A 161 37.59 25.14 19.41
N ALA A 162 38.68 24.47 19.75
CA ALA A 162 39.61 23.94 18.76
C ALA A 162 38.95 22.79 17.99
N LEU A 163 39.22 22.70 16.69
CA LEU A 163 38.78 21.61 15.83
C LEU A 163 40.00 20.93 15.19
N PRO A 164 40.79 20.15 15.95
CA PRO A 164 42.05 19.60 15.46
C PRO A 164 41.85 18.82 14.15
N ASP A 165 42.63 19.20 13.14
CA ASP A 165 42.51 18.69 11.78
C ASP A 165 43.08 17.27 11.68
N LEU A 166 42.24 16.31 11.28
CA LEU A 166 42.63 14.92 11.14
C LEU A 166 43.59 14.78 9.97
N PHE A 167 44.71 14.09 10.21
CA PHE A 167 45.71 13.82 9.19
C PHE A 167 45.22 12.74 8.22
N THR A 168 44.34 13.12 7.29
CA THR A 168 43.66 12.18 6.39
C THR A 168 44.57 11.50 5.36
N GLU A 169 45.85 11.86 5.28
CA GLU A 169 46.89 11.15 4.54
C GLU A 169 47.53 10.01 5.34
N HIS A 170 47.33 9.99 6.66
CA HIS A 170 47.80 8.91 7.54
C HIS A 170 46.97 7.65 7.32
N SER A 171 47.62 6.53 6.99
CA SER A 171 46.94 5.28 6.63
C SER A 171 45.98 4.77 7.70
N ASP A 172 46.36 4.90 8.98
CA ASP A 172 45.51 4.45 10.08
C ASP A 172 44.26 5.32 10.22
N VAL A 173 44.37 6.63 9.99
CA VAL A 173 43.22 7.56 10.03
C VAL A 173 42.24 7.21 8.92
N GLN A 174 42.75 7.02 7.69
CA GLN A 174 41.93 6.58 6.56
C GLN A 174 41.20 5.27 6.87
N GLN A 175 41.93 4.25 7.34
CA GLN A 175 41.36 2.94 7.64
C GLN A 175 40.30 3.00 8.76
N LEU A 176 40.54 3.79 9.80
CA LEU A 176 39.59 3.96 10.90
C LEU A 176 38.28 4.61 10.43
N LEU A 177 38.38 5.69 9.65
CA LEU A 177 37.22 6.39 9.08
C LEU A 177 36.46 5.51 8.07
N GLU A 178 37.17 4.84 7.16
CA GLU A 178 36.60 3.93 6.17
C GLU A 178 35.84 2.76 6.82
N ASN A 179 36.45 2.13 7.83
CA ASN A 179 35.81 1.04 8.56
C ASN A 179 34.59 1.54 9.34
N TRP A 180 34.73 2.67 10.03
CA TRP A 180 33.63 3.30 10.76
C TRP A 180 32.44 3.60 9.84
N ALA A 181 32.68 4.24 8.70
CA ALA A 181 31.64 4.59 7.75
C ALA A 181 30.94 3.34 7.21
N THR A 182 31.71 2.32 6.80
CA THR A 182 31.17 1.05 6.30
C THR A 182 30.30 0.35 7.35
N ASP A 183 30.79 0.28 8.59
CA ASP A 183 30.07 -0.35 9.70
C ASP A 183 28.81 0.43 10.07
N THR A 184 28.87 1.76 10.06
CA THR A 184 27.74 2.66 10.36
C THR A 184 26.66 2.55 9.29
N ILE A 185 27.04 2.62 8.01
CA ILE A 185 26.14 2.43 6.86
C ILE A 185 25.43 1.08 6.97
N LYS A 186 26.20 0.02 7.21
CA LYS A 186 25.65 -1.33 7.33
C LYS A 186 24.74 -1.49 8.54
N LYS A 187 25.10 -0.89 9.68
CA LYS A 187 24.37 -1.03 10.94
C LYS A 187 23.02 -0.31 10.89
N TYR A 188 23.00 0.91 10.34
CA TYR A 188 21.80 1.76 10.35
C TYR A 188 21.13 1.88 8.99
N SER A 189 21.56 1.09 8.00
CA SER A 189 21.03 1.10 6.63
C SER A 189 21.03 2.51 6.02
N VAL A 190 22.14 3.24 6.13
CA VAL A 190 22.23 4.60 5.57
C VAL A 190 22.41 4.53 4.04
N ASP A 191 21.60 5.27 3.29
CA ASP A 191 21.57 5.22 1.82
C ASP A 191 22.48 6.24 1.14
N GLY A 192 22.91 7.26 1.89
CA GLY A 192 23.83 8.25 1.38
C GLY A 192 24.46 9.14 2.45
N LEU A 193 25.57 9.75 2.09
CA LEU A 193 26.35 10.63 2.96
C LEU A 193 26.40 12.04 2.38
N ARG A 194 26.27 13.05 3.25
CA ARG A 194 26.74 14.40 2.99
C ARG A 194 28.04 14.59 3.76
N ILE A 195 29.13 14.88 3.07
CA ILE A 195 30.44 15.11 3.70
C ILE A 195 30.56 16.58 4.04
N ASP A 196 30.64 16.85 5.33
CA ASP A 196 30.90 18.17 5.88
C ASP A 196 32.29 18.64 5.51
N ALA A 197 32.41 19.94 5.20
CA ALA A 197 33.68 20.58 4.94
C ALA A 197 34.58 19.79 3.95
N ALA A 198 34.02 19.17 2.91
CA ALA A 198 34.78 18.30 2.00
C ALA A 198 35.98 19.03 1.36
N LYS A 199 35.89 20.34 1.14
CA LYS A 199 37.02 21.20 0.74
C LYS A 199 38.26 21.10 1.65
N HIS A 200 38.06 20.79 2.94
CA HIS A 200 39.06 20.70 3.99
C HIS A 200 39.63 19.29 4.17
N VAL A 201 39.14 18.31 3.42
CA VAL A 201 39.67 16.93 3.43
C VAL A 201 40.67 16.77 2.30
N SER A 202 41.71 15.94 2.48
CA SER A 202 42.64 15.65 1.40
C SER A 202 41.89 15.03 0.20
N PRO A 203 42.06 15.56 -1.04
CA PRO A 203 41.24 15.12 -2.18
C PRO A 203 41.42 13.63 -2.53
N GLY A 204 42.61 13.08 -2.30
CA GLY A 204 42.88 11.65 -2.51
C GLY A 204 42.08 10.75 -1.56
N PHE A 205 41.93 11.16 -0.30
CA PHE A 205 41.16 10.41 0.68
C PHE A 205 39.65 10.46 0.38
N LEU A 206 39.10 11.61 -0.03
CA LEU A 206 37.67 11.72 -0.39
C LEU A 206 37.25 10.66 -1.42
N LYS A 207 38.10 10.43 -2.44
CA LYS A 207 37.83 9.41 -3.45
C LYS A 207 37.83 8.00 -2.85
N ASN A 208 38.85 7.66 -2.07
CA ASN A 208 38.97 6.34 -1.44
C ASN A 208 37.82 6.07 -0.47
N PHE A 209 37.48 7.08 0.33
CA PHE A 209 36.37 7.03 1.28
C PHE A 209 35.03 6.79 0.57
N GLY A 210 34.77 7.51 -0.53
CA GLY A 210 33.57 7.31 -1.35
C GLY A 210 33.49 5.92 -1.98
N ASP A 211 34.59 5.47 -2.58
CA ASP A 211 34.69 4.12 -3.17
C ASP A 211 34.45 3.02 -2.11
N LYS A 212 34.86 3.27 -0.86
CA LYS A 212 34.69 2.34 0.25
C LYS A 212 33.30 2.37 0.87
N ALA A 213 32.72 3.56 1.03
CA ALA A 213 31.38 3.74 1.58
C ALA A 213 30.30 3.09 0.69
N GLY A 214 30.47 3.15 -0.63
CA GLY A 214 29.62 2.41 -1.58
C GLY A 214 28.16 2.87 -1.66
N VAL A 215 27.88 4.09 -1.18
CA VAL A 215 26.56 4.73 -1.18
C VAL A 215 26.62 6.09 -1.88
N PHE A 216 25.48 6.73 -2.14
CA PHE A 216 25.48 8.08 -2.72
C PHE A 216 26.23 9.05 -1.80
N MET A 217 27.14 9.86 -2.33
CA MET A 217 27.97 10.77 -1.54
C MET A 217 28.02 12.15 -2.18
N THR A 218 27.65 13.17 -1.41
CA THR A 218 27.73 14.58 -1.80
C THR A 218 28.61 15.35 -0.82
N GLY A 219 29.52 16.21 -1.28
CA GLY A 219 30.49 16.86 -0.40
C GLY A 219 30.44 18.36 -0.48
N GLU A 220 30.55 19.01 0.68
CA GLU A 220 30.55 20.46 0.76
C GLU A 220 31.84 21.08 0.24
N VAL A 221 31.76 21.69 -0.94
CA VAL A 221 32.79 22.57 -1.50
C VAL A 221 32.17 23.95 -1.67
N LEU A 222 32.22 24.76 -0.60
CA LEU A 222 31.67 26.12 -0.58
C LEU A 222 32.52 27.05 -1.46
N ASP A 223 32.25 27.04 -2.76
CA ASP A 223 32.90 27.89 -3.76
C ASP A 223 31.94 28.22 -4.92
N SER A 224 31.99 29.45 -5.42
CA SER A 224 31.16 29.91 -6.54
C SER A 224 31.72 29.53 -7.92
N HIS A 225 32.98 29.11 -8.01
CA HIS A 225 33.66 28.85 -9.27
C HIS A 225 33.33 27.45 -9.81
N VAL A 226 32.81 27.42 -11.04
CA VAL A 226 32.38 26.18 -11.72
C VAL A 226 33.55 25.23 -11.95
N ASP A 227 34.69 25.73 -12.41
CA ASP A 227 35.87 24.92 -12.68
C ASP A 227 36.37 24.19 -11.42
N ILE A 228 36.29 24.82 -10.26
CA ILE A 228 36.65 24.20 -8.98
C ILE A 228 35.65 23.09 -8.62
N VAL A 229 34.36 23.39 -8.58
CA VAL A 229 33.32 22.41 -8.18
C VAL A 229 33.26 21.23 -9.16
N CYS A 230 33.34 21.48 -10.47
CA CYS A 230 33.37 20.44 -11.49
C CYS A 230 34.67 19.61 -11.46
N ASN A 231 35.81 20.22 -11.08
CA ASN A 231 37.06 19.49 -10.89
C ASN A 231 36.95 18.52 -9.70
N TYR A 232 36.29 18.92 -8.61
CA TYR A 232 35.97 18.00 -7.51
C TYR A 232 35.09 16.84 -7.97
N GLN A 233 34.07 17.14 -8.78
CA GLN A 233 33.20 16.10 -9.35
C GLN A 233 33.97 15.08 -10.17
N SER A 234 34.89 15.57 -10.99
CA SER A 234 35.65 14.74 -11.94
C SER A 234 36.64 13.81 -11.26
N ASN A 235 37.19 14.22 -10.11
CA ASN A 235 38.39 13.58 -9.56
C ASN A 235 38.17 12.96 -8.18
N TYR A 236 37.23 13.45 -7.36
CA TYR A 236 37.24 13.15 -5.92
C TYR A 236 35.88 12.68 -5.36
N ILE A 237 34.76 13.26 -5.78
CA ILE A 237 33.44 12.95 -5.21
C ILE A 237 32.34 13.11 -6.25
N GLY A 238 31.39 12.18 -6.33
CA GLY A 238 30.40 12.16 -7.43
C GLY A 238 29.38 13.30 -7.43
N SER A 239 29.18 13.96 -6.29
CA SER A 239 28.18 15.01 -6.10
C SER A 239 28.64 16.08 -5.10
N MET A 240 28.07 17.28 -5.21
CA MET A 240 28.32 18.43 -4.34
C MET A 240 27.05 19.29 -4.28
N PRO A 241 26.79 19.98 -3.15
CA PRO A 241 25.89 21.13 -3.14
C PRO A 241 26.31 22.16 -4.19
N ASN A 242 25.37 22.57 -5.03
CA ASN A 242 25.63 23.39 -6.21
C ASN A 242 25.71 24.89 -5.86
N TYR A 243 26.75 25.28 -5.13
CA TYR A 243 27.03 26.67 -4.75
C TYR A 243 27.13 27.64 -5.95
N PRO A 244 27.73 27.27 -7.10
CA PRO A 244 27.74 28.14 -8.28
C PRO A 244 26.34 28.53 -8.76
N ILE A 245 25.37 27.60 -8.76
CA ILE A 245 23.98 27.89 -9.11
C ILE A 245 23.26 28.64 -7.99
N TYR A 246 23.52 28.32 -6.73
CA TYR A 246 22.98 29.07 -5.60
C TYR A 246 23.27 30.58 -5.73
N TYR A 247 24.54 30.97 -5.91
CA TYR A 247 24.90 32.38 -6.05
C TYR A 247 24.27 33.04 -7.28
N ALA A 248 24.28 32.36 -8.43
CA ALA A 248 23.66 32.88 -9.64
C ALA A 248 22.13 33.07 -9.48
N MET A 249 21.47 32.19 -8.72
CA MET A 249 20.05 32.29 -8.38
C MET A 249 19.76 33.47 -7.45
N ILE A 250 20.59 33.70 -6.42
CA ILE A 250 20.50 34.88 -5.56
C ILE A 250 20.69 36.16 -6.40
N HIS A 251 21.70 36.21 -7.27
CA HIS A 251 21.94 37.36 -8.13
C HIS A 251 20.74 37.64 -9.05
N ALA A 252 20.10 36.61 -9.60
CA ALA A 252 18.95 36.75 -10.48
C ALA A 252 17.69 37.28 -9.77
N PHE A 253 17.32 36.68 -8.65
CA PHE A 253 16.04 36.95 -7.98
C PHE A 253 16.13 38.01 -6.88
N ILE A 254 17.26 38.14 -6.20
CA ILE A 254 17.44 39.11 -5.10
C ILE A 254 18.13 40.38 -5.61
N ASN A 255 19.20 40.25 -6.40
CA ASN A 255 19.96 41.42 -6.90
C ASN A 255 19.48 41.93 -8.27
N GLY A 256 18.58 41.20 -8.93
CA GLY A 256 17.95 41.61 -10.19
C GLY A 256 18.74 41.28 -11.46
N ASN A 257 19.86 40.56 -11.38
CA ASN A 257 20.69 40.18 -12.52
C ASN A 257 20.19 38.90 -13.21
N THR A 258 19.14 39.03 -14.03
CA THR A 258 18.52 37.87 -14.73
C THR A 258 19.43 37.17 -15.72
N THR A 259 20.55 37.77 -16.13
CA THR A 259 21.42 37.18 -17.17
C THR A 259 22.37 36.12 -16.60
N GLU A 260 22.70 36.20 -15.31
CA GLU A 260 23.73 35.36 -14.71
C GLU A 260 23.31 33.91 -14.55
N LEU A 261 22.09 33.65 -14.05
CA LEU A 261 21.59 32.29 -13.82
C LEU A 261 21.55 31.44 -15.11
N PRO A 262 20.95 31.88 -16.24
CA PRO A 262 20.99 31.12 -17.49
C PRO A 262 22.41 30.87 -18.01
N ASN A 263 23.29 31.86 -17.89
CA ASN A 263 24.68 31.71 -18.34
C ASN A 263 25.40 30.65 -17.49
N GLN A 264 25.21 30.70 -16.17
CA GLN A 264 25.82 29.75 -15.24
C GLN A 264 25.32 28.32 -15.48
N VAL A 265 24.02 28.14 -15.74
CA VAL A 265 23.44 26.84 -16.14
C VAL A 265 24.16 26.27 -17.37
N GLU A 266 24.35 27.09 -18.41
CA GLU A 266 25.02 26.63 -19.64
C GLU A 266 26.53 26.39 -19.45
N VAL A 267 27.20 27.18 -18.60
CA VAL A 267 28.61 26.95 -18.25
C VAL A 267 28.77 25.64 -17.49
N MET A 268 27.94 25.39 -16.46
CA MET A 268 28.00 24.15 -15.69
C MET A 268 27.76 22.92 -16.56
N LYS A 269 26.75 22.95 -17.44
CA LYS A 269 26.45 21.83 -18.34
C LYS A 269 27.59 21.43 -19.26
N ARG A 270 28.48 22.37 -19.58
CA ARG A 270 29.66 22.16 -20.44
C ARG A 270 30.88 21.73 -19.65
N THR A 271 31.05 22.23 -18.44
CA THR A 271 32.26 22.03 -17.64
C THR A 271 32.15 20.82 -16.71
N CYS A 272 31.00 20.59 -16.10
CA CYS A 272 30.82 19.49 -15.15
C CYS A 272 30.59 18.16 -15.87
N PRO A 273 31.18 17.06 -15.37
CA PRO A 273 30.89 15.71 -15.85
C PRO A 273 29.40 15.40 -15.84
N ASP A 274 28.72 15.69 -14.74
CA ASP A 274 27.32 15.35 -14.55
C ASP A 274 26.56 16.34 -13.65
N VAL A 275 25.82 17.25 -14.27
CA VAL A 275 24.98 18.21 -13.53
C VAL A 275 23.74 17.57 -12.90
N THR A 276 23.31 16.37 -13.34
CA THR A 276 22.11 15.72 -12.79
C THR A 276 22.38 14.97 -11.49
N ALA A 277 23.65 14.68 -11.18
CA ALA A 277 24.08 14.13 -9.90
C ALA A 277 24.30 15.19 -8.80
N MET A 278 24.37 16.48 -9.14
CA MET A 278 24.60 17.59 -8.20
C MET A 278 23.46 17.76 -7.21
N VAL A 279 23.72 18.29 -6.01
CA VAL A 279 22.65 18.67 -5.08
C VAL A 279 22.25 20.12 -5.31
N SER A 280 21.04 20.35 -5.83
CA SER A 280 20.50 21.68 -6.08
C SER A 280 19.73 22.18 -4.87
N PHE A 281 20.07 23.36 -4.35
CA PHE A 281 19.49 23.88 -3.12
C PHE A 281 19.34 25.41 -3.17
N SER A 282 18.49 25.95 -2.29
CA SER A 282 18.32 27.40 -2.10
C SER A 282 18.56 27.86 -0.66
N GLU A 283 18.51 26.96 0.32
CA GLU A 283 18.88 27.22 1.71
C GLU A 283 19.66 26.02 2.26
N ASN A 284 20.55 26.29 3.22
CA ASN A 284 21.21 25.29 4.05
C ASN A 284 21.55 25.93 5.42
N HIS A 285 22.28 25.21 6.27
CA HIS A 285 22.60 25.66 7.63
C HIS A 285 23.80 26.62 7.73
N ASP A 286 24.53 26.83 6.64
CA ASP A 286 25.72 27.70 6.56
C ASP A 286 25.42 29.06 5.92
N LEU A 287 24.28 29.17 5.25
CA LEU A 287 23.89 30.36 4.51
C LEU A 287 22.70 31.06 5.17
N GLN A 288 22.56 32.35 4.84
CA GLN A 288 21.43 33.18 5.19
C GLN A 288 20.14 32.64 4.58
N ARG A 289 19.02 32.67 5.32
CA ARG A 289 17.71 32.25 4.79
C ARG A 289 17.17 33.26 3.78
N ILE A 290 16.41 32.79 2.79
CA ILE A 290 15.82 33.64 1.76
C ILE A 290 14.88 34.68 2.35
N ALA A 291 14.08 34.29 3.36
CA ALA A 291 13.17 35.21 4.06
C ALA A 291 13.89 36.35 4.78
N ASN A 292 15.20 36.22 5.07
CA ASN A 292 15.99 37.31 5.62
C ASN A 292 16.51 38.27 4.54
N MET A 293 16.71 37.76 3.32
CA MET A 293 17.11 38.56 2.16
C MET A 293 15.93 39.33 1.55
N THR A 294 14.73 38.74 1.58
CA THR A 294 13.51 39.33 1.04
C THR A 294 12.25 38.76 1.71
N ASP A 295 11.28 39.62 2.02
CA ASP A 295 9.92 39.22 2.44
C ASP A 295 8.98 38.98 1.24
N ASP A 296 9.48 39.08 0.00
CA ASP A 296 8.67 38.93 -1.21
C ASP A 296 8.40 37.45 -1.52
N MET A 297 7.15 37.04 -1.30
CA MET A 297 6.72 35.66 -1.49
C MET A 297 6.85 35.20 -2.96
N SER A 298 6.69 36.07 -3.95
CA SER A 298 6.81 35.69 -5.36
C SER A 298 8.26 35.37 -5.75
N LEU A 299 9.22 36.10 -5.17
CA LEU A 299 10.65 35.78 -5.32
C LEU A 299 10.98 34.44 -4.66
N ALA A 300 10.50 34.21 -3.43
CA ALA A 300 10.71 32.93 -2.73
C ALA A 300 10.11 31.74 -3.50
N LYS A 301 8.91 31.90 -4.06
CA LYS A 301 8.29 30.90 -4.94
C LYS A 301 9.13 30.62 -6.19
N SER A 302 9.66 31.66 -6.84
CA SER A 302 10.50 31.51 -8.04
C SER A 302 11.80 30.76 -7.74
N ILE A 303 12.43 31.06 -6.60
CA ILE A 303 13.63 30.38 -6.11
C ILE A 303 13.35 28.88 -5.88
N ILE A 304 12.30 28.54 -5.12
CA ILE A 304 11.93 27.13 -4.86
C ILE A 304 11.53 26.40 -6.14
N THR A 305 10.79 27.07 -7.04
CA THR A 305 10.41 26.50 -8.35
C THR A 305 11.64 26.13 -9.17
N PHE A 306 12.64 27.02 -9.21
CA PHE A 306 13.91 26.71 -9.86
C PHE A 306 14.63 25.56 -9.14
N THR A 307 14.82 25.64 -7.83
CA THR A 307 15.50 24.59 -7.05
C THR A 307 14.92 23.20 -7.28
N LEU A 308 13.59 23.05 -7.25
CA LEU A 308 12.93 21.75 -7.36
C LEU A 308 12.83 21.22 -8.79
N LEU A 309 12.80 22.07 -9.82
CA LEU A 309 12.64 21.62 -11.21
C LEU A 309 13.95 21.66 -12.03
N PHE A 310 15.01 22.22 -11.49
CA PHE A 310 16.34 22.26 -12.11
C PHE A 310 17.05 20.88 -12.06
N ASP A 311 18.18 20.78 -12.77
CA ASP A 311 19.06 19.62 -12.76
C ASP A 311 19.57 19.32 -11.35
N GLY A 312 19.81 18.04 -11.06
CA GLY A 312 20.32 17.60 -9.77
C GLY A 312 19.29 16.91 -8.89
N VAL A 313 19.77 16.48 -7.73
CA VAL A 313 18.99 16.03 -6.57
C VAL A 313 18.59 17.28 -5.78
N PRO A 314 17.31 17.68 -5.80
CA PRO A 314 16.90 18.91 -5.13
C PRO A 314 16.83 18.72 -3.61
N MET A 315 17.32 19.70 -2.87
CA MET A 315 17.34 19.72 -1.41
C MET A 315 16.65 20.99 -0.90
N ILE A 316 15.76 20.82 0.08
CA ILE A 316 15.09 21.89 0.81
C ILE A 316 15.51 21.81 2.28
N TYR A 317 15.97 22.93 2.83
CA TYR A 317 16.33 23.03 4.23
C TYR A 317 15.09 23.24 5.09
N GLN A 318 15.00 22.55 6.24
CA GLN A 318 13.83 22.61 7.11
C GLN A 318 13.48 24.07 7.48
N GLY A 319 12.18 24.37 7.45
CA GLY A 319 11.66 25.70 7.75
C GLY A 319 11.54 26.62 6.53
N GLN A 320 12.18 26.30 5.40
CA GLN A 320 12.00 27.06 4.17
C GLN A 320 10.55 27.01 3.68
N GLU A 321 9.87 25.87 3.84
CA GLU A 321 8.45 25.68 3.57
C GLU A 321 7.53 26.47 4.51
N GLN A 322 8.06 26.91 5.65
CA GLN A 322 7.40 27.78 6.62
C GLN A 322 7.85 29.25 6.50
N HIS A 323 8.75 29.54 5.55
CA HIS A 323 9.32 30.88 5.35
C HIS A 323 10.02 31.43 6.61
N LEU A 324 10.76 30.57 7.32
CA LEU A 324 11.53 30.98 8.51
C LEU A 324 12.63 31.99 8.13
N ASN A 325 12.99 32.86 9.06
CA ASN A 325 13.80 34.05 8.82
C ASN A 325 15.01 34.09 9.76
N GLY A 326 16.22 33.97 9.20
CA GLY A 326 17.47 34.02 9.94
C GLY A 326 18.66 34.46 9.08
N VAL A 327 19.52 35.30 9.65
CA VAL A 327 20.67 35.90 8.94
C VAL A 327 21.86 34.95 8.82
N PHE A 328 22.25 34.30 9.91
CA PHE A 328 23.40 33.40 10.00
C PHE A 328 23.32 32.61 11.31
N ASN A 329 24.22 31.66 11.55
CA ASN A 329 24.31 30.91 12.81
C ASN A 329 24.40 31.88 14.01
N PRO A 330 23.55 31.74 15.06
CA PRO A 330 22.54 30.68 15.29
C PRO A 330 21.12 30.99 14.79
N TRP A 331 20.89 32.17 14.24
CA TRP A 331 19.57 32.65 13.84
C TRP A 331 18.96 31.93 12.63
N ASN A 332 19.76 31.32 11.75
CA ASN A 332 19.27 30.51 10.62
C ASN A 332 18.94 29.05 10.99
N ARG A 333 18.91 28.73 12.29
CA ARG A 333 18.78 27.37 12.86
C ARG A 333 17.55 27.24 13.77
N GLU A 334 16.45 27.86 13.38
CA GLU A 334 15.20 27.92 14.14
C GLU A 334 14.52 26.54 14.29
N ALA A 335 13.79 26.38 15.40
CA ALA A 335 12.99 25.20 15.65
C ALA A 335 11.70 25.19 14.81
N ILE A 336 11.57 24.21 13.92
CA ILE A 336 10.42 24.11 13.02
C ILE A 336 9.11 23.78 13.76
N TRP A 337 9.15 23.07 14.89
CA TRP A 337 7.92 22.69 15.62
C TRP A 337 7.12 23.90 16.10
N LEU A 338 7.77 25.07 16.26
CA LEU A 338 7.12 26.33 16.62
C LEU A 338 6.19 26.86 15.51
N SER A 339 6.35 26.40 14.26
CA SER A 339 5.40 26.64 13.18
C SER A 339 4.12 25.81 13.29
N GLY A 340 4.12 24.80 14.17
CA GLY A 340 3.03 23.82 14.27
C GLY A 340 2.96 22.84 13.10
N TYR A 341 4.02 22.73 12.28
CA TYR A 341 4.06 21.89 11.07
C TYR A 341 2.93 22.21 10.11
N ASN A 342 2.68 23.51 9.91
CA ASN A 342 1.55 24.00 9.13
C ASN A 342 1.66 23.59 7.64
N ASN A 343 0.84 22.64 7.22
CA ASN A 343 0.79 22.15 5.84
C ASN A 343 -0.04 23.06 4.90
N ASP A 344 -0.64 24.14 5.44
CA ASP A 344 -1.45 25.07 4.68
C ASP A 344 -0.67 26.27 4.13
N THR A 345 0.61 26.41 4.48
CA THR A 345 1.44 27.53 4.02
C THR A 345 1.62 27.51 2.50
N VAL A 346 1.87 28.70 1.96
CA VAL A 346 2.04 28.92 0.52
C VAL A 346 3.21 28.09 -0.03
N LEU A 347 4.34 28.05 0.68
CA LEU A 347 5.54 27.36 0.22
C LEU A 347 5.45 25.84 0.42
N TYR A 348 4.81 25.34 1.48
CA TYR A 348 4.53 23.91 1.64
C TYR A 348 3.71 23.36 0.46
N LYS A 349 2.60 24.02 0.12
CA LYS A 349 1.73 23.63 -1.01
C LYS A 349 2.44 23.73 -2.35
N LEU A 350 3.29 24.76 -2.52
CA LEU A 350 4.11 24.90 -3.72
C LEU A 350 5.08 23.72 -3.85
N ILE A 351 5.87 23.42 -2.82
CA ILE A 351 6.83 22.30 -2.81
C ILE A 351 6.12 20.98 -3.13
N ALA A 352 4.98 20.72 -2.48
CA ALA A 352 4.17 19.52 -2.74
C ALA A 352 3.72 19.43 -4.21
N THR A 353 3.30 20.55 -4.80
CA THR A 353 2.86 20.60 -6.21
C THR A 353 4.03 20.37 -7.17
N LEU A 354 5.18 20.99 -6.88
CA LEU A 354 6.39 20.86 -7.70
C LEU A 354 6.96 19.44 -7.69
N ASN A 355 7.01 18.80 -6.52
CA ASN A 355 7.43 17.41 -6.41
C ASN A 355 6.45 16.46 -7.13
N ARG A 356 5.13 16.73 -7.07
CA ARG A 356 4.14 15.93 -7.83
C ARG A 356 4.36 16.02 -9.34
N ILE A 357 4.55 17.22 -9.90
CA ILE A 357 4.78 17.35 -11.34
C ILE A 357 6.14 16.77 -11.76
N ARG A 358 7.18 16.90 -10.92
CA ARG A 358 8.49 16.29 -11.14
C ARG A 358 8.40 14.75 -11.19
N LYS A 359 7.72 14.13 -10.21
CA LYS A 359 7.47 12.68 -10.17
C LYS A 359 6.61 12.21 -11.34
N HIS A 360 5.58 12.97 -11.69
CA HIS A 360 4.75 12.68 -12.85
C HIS A 360 5.57 12.68 -14.15
N ALA A 361 6.39 13.70 -14.37
CA ALA A 361 7.26 13.76 -15.54
C ALA A 361 8.24 12.58 -15.60
N TYR A 362 8.81 12.18 -14.46
CA TYR A 362 9.66 10.98 -14.36
C TYR A 362 8.91 9.66 -14.61
N ASN A 363 7.72 9.49 -14.03
CA ASN A 363 6.95 8.26 -14.21
C ASN A 363 6.47 8.06 -15.66
N MET A 364 6.25 9.16 -16.38
CA MET A 364 5.98 9.13 -17.81
C MET A 364 7.22 8.84 -18.66
N ASP A 365 8.39 9.19 -18.13
CA ASP A 365 9.66 9.12 -18.82
C ASP A 365 10.83 9.14 -17.84
N SER A 366 11.48 7.99 -17.67
CA SER A 366 12.66 7.90 -16.82
C SER A 366 13.78 8.83 -17.28
N ASP A 367 13.84 9.20 -18.56
CA ASP A 367 14.87 10.11 -19.09
C ASP A 367 14.71 11.56 -18.57
N TYR A 368 13.58 11.90 -17.92
CA TYR A 368 13.37 13.23 -17.37
C TYR A 368 14.47 13.64 -16.37
N ILE A 369 14.89 12.72 -15.49
CA ILE A 369 15.92 13.01 -14.48
C ILE A 369 17.30 13.23 -15.11
N ASP A 370 17.61 12.49 -16.18
CA ASP A 370 18.88 12.54 -16.90
C ASP A 370 18.95 13.66 -17.95
N SER A 371 17.80 14.17 -18.38
CA SER A 371 17.72 15.30 -19.30
C SER A 371 18.26 16.57 -18.64
N LYS A 372 19.10 17.33 -19.35
CA LYS A 372 19.66 18.58 -18.81
C LYS A 372 18.67 19.73 -19.01
N THR A 373 18.68 20.69 -18.09
CA THR A 373 17.83 21.88 -18.15
C THR A 373 18.41 22.88 -19.15
N HIS A 374 17.59 23.46 -20.02
CA HIS A 374 18.01 24.45 -21.02
C HIS A 374 17.31 25.78 -20.79
N SER A 375 18.04 26.89 -20.87
CA SER A 375 17.40 28.21 -20.97
C SER A 375 16.74 28.36 -22.34
N ILE A 376 15.47 28.77 -22.34
CA ILE A 376 14.68 29.00 -23.55
C ILE A 376 14.27 30.48 -23.70
N TYR A 377 14.38 31.27 -22.63
CA TYR A 377 14.11 32.70 -22.67
C TYR A 377 14.82 33.44 -21.53
N THR A 378 15.39 34.61 -21.85
CA THR A 378 15.96 35.55 -20.90
C THR A 378 15.44 36.95 -21.25
N GLY A 379 14.62 37.52 -20.38
CA GLY A 379 14.07 38.86 -20.49
C GLY A 379 14.72 39.85 -19.52
N GLY A 380 14.15 41.05 -19.44
CA GLY A 380 14.58 42.07 -18.47
C GLY A 380 14.27 41.66 -17.02
N SER A 381 13.20 40.87 -16.83
CA SER A 381 12.83 40.30 -15.53
C SER A 381 12.48 38.81 -15.56
N GLU A 382 12.25 38.25 -16.75
CA GLU A 382 11.75 36.89 -16.95
C GLU A 382 12.88 35.92 -17.26
N LEU A 383 12.76 34.71 -16.73
CA LEU A 383 13.67 33.61 -17.02
C LEU A 383 12.83 32.37 -17.31
N ALA A 384 13.09 31.69 -18.42
CA ALA A 384 12.41 30.44 -18.70
C ALA A 384 13.38 29.32 -19.03
N PHE A 385 13.08 28.16 -18.48
CA PHE A 385 13.85 26.95 -18.68
C PHE A 385 12.96 25.77 -19.06
N SER A 386 13.54 24.81 -19.77
CA SER A 386 12.91 23.57 -20.19
C SER A 386 13.73 22.39 -19.70
N LYS A 387 13.09 21.38 -19.10
CA LYS A 387 13.70 20.11 -18.70
C LYS A 387 12.79 18.94 -19.09
N GLY A 388 13.38 17.86 -19.57
CA GLY A 388 12.67 16.69 -20.09
C GLY A 388 12.73 16.58 -21.61
N VAL A 389 12.20 15.47 -22.12
CA VAL A 389 12.16 15.17 -23.54
C VAL A 389 11.15 16.05 -24.27
N GLU A 390 11.51 16.49 -25.47
CA GLU A 390 10.67 17.33 -26.32
C GLU A 390 9.27 16.71 -26.57
N GLY A 391 8.24 17.54 -26.50
CA GLY A 391 6.83 17.14 -26.50
C GLY A 391 6.26 16.77 -25.12
N ARG A 392 7.10 16.42 -24.14
CA ARG A 392 6.71 16.02 -22.77
C ARG A 392 7.56 16.67 -21.67
N GLN A 393 8.29 17.72 -22.00
CA GLN A 393 9.13 18.50 -21.10
C GLN A 393 8.28 19.32 -20.12
N VAL A 394 8.85 19.64 -18.96
CA VAL A 394 8.37 20.66 -18.03
C VAL A 394 9.03 21.99 -18.40
N VAL A 395 8.21 23.04 -18.57
CA VAL A 395 8.71 24.40 -18.81
C VAL A 395 8.43 25.25 -17.57
N MET A 396 9.49 25.78 -16.96
CA MET A 396 9.38 26.73 -15.86
C MET A 396 9.59 28.15 -16.39
N LEU A 397 8.70 29.07 -16.04
CA LEU A 397 8.83 30.50 -16.33
C LEU A 397 8.78 31.26 -15.00
N LEU A 398 9.84 32.00 -14.73
CA LEU A 398 10.16 32.66 -13.47
C LEU A 398 10.28 34.16 -13.68
N SER A 399 10.15 34.95 -12.61
CA SER A 399 10.25 36.40 -12.66
C SER A 399 10.93 36.96 -11.42
N ASN A 400 11.71 38.04 -11.59
CA ASN A 400 12.26 38.81 -10.48
C ASN A 400 11.49 40.13 -10.19
N GLN A 401 10.29 40.33 -10.77
CA GLN A 401 9.50 41.55 -10.50
C GLN A 401 8.89 41.59 -9.09
N GLY A 402 8.83 40.45 -8.39
CA GLY A 402 8.19 40.32 -7.08
C GLY A 402 6.68 40.57 -7.09
N MET A 403 6.05 40.59 -5.92
CA MET A 403 4.60 40.76 -5.74
C MET A 403 4.05 42.08 -6.29
N GLN A 404 4.90 43.09 -6.46
CA GLN A 404 4.52 44.40 -7.00
C GLN A 404 4.57 44.47 -8.54
N GLY A 405 4.99 43.38 -9.20
CA GLY A 405 4.98 43.28 -10.66
C GLY A 405 3.59 43.49 -11.24
N LYS A 406 3.48 44.36 -12.24
CA LYS A 406 2.19 44.66 -12.91
C LYS A 406 1.82 43.52 -13.87
N PRO A 407 0.53 43.36 -14.25
CA PRO A 407 0.15 42.41 -15.29
C PRO A 407 0.78 42.76 -16.64
N TYR A 408 1.32 41.76 -17.32
CA TYR A 408 1.76 41.82 -18.73
C TYR A 408 1.62 40.45 -19.39
N GLN A 409 1.75 40.42 -20.71
CA GLN A 409 1.75 39.17 -21.47
C GLN A 409 3.13 38.94 -22.08
N LEU A 410 3.63 37.71 -21.96
CA LEU A 410 4.89 37.27 -22.55
C LEU A 410 4.61 36.18 -23.58
N THR A 411 5.19 36.30 -24.77
CA THR A 411 5.18 35.19 -25.74
C THR A 411 6.48 34.40 -25.61
N LEU A 412 6.38 33.20 -25.04
CA LEU A 412 7.51 32.32 -24.78
C LEU A 412 7.73 31.36 -25.95
N PRO A 413 8.94 31.24 -26.54
CA PRO A 413 9.23 30.17 -27.49
C PRO A 413 9.26 28.83 -26.76
N VAL A 414 8.52 27.84 -27.26
CA VAL A 414 8.46 26.48 -26.69
C VAL A 414 8.62 25.44 -27.78
N SER A 415 9.18 24.28 -27.44
CA SER A 415 9.36 23.15 -28.36
C SER A 415 8.17 22.19 -28.40
N TYR A 416 7.01 22.62 -27.92
CA TYR A 416 5.76 21.88 -28.12
C TYR A 416 5.23 22.12 -29.55
N ASN A 417 4.50 21.14 -30.10
CA ASN A 417 3.86 21.29 -31.40
C ASN A 417 2.78 22.38 -31.38
N ALA A 418 2.60 23.08 -32.50
CA ALA A 418 1.50 24.03 -32.68
C ALA A 418 0.14 23.36 -32.37
N GLY A 419 -0.74 24.09 -31.67
CA GLY A 419 -2.03 23.58 -31.22
C GLY A 419 -1.99 22.70 -29.97
N THR A 420 -0.81 22.37 -29.42
CA THR A 420 -0.73 21.62 -28.15
C THR A 420 -1.32 22.44 -27.01
N ALA A 421 -2.28 21.85 -26.29
CA ALA A 421 -2.84 22.43 -25.08
C ALA A 421 -1.87 22.22 -23.91
N VAL A 422 -1.42 23.30 -23.27
CA VAL A 422 -0.47 23.30 -22.17
C VAL A 422 -1.13 23.95 -20.97
N THR A 423 -1.01 23.37 -19.79
CA THR A 423 -1.60 23.92 -18.56
C THR A 423 -0.50 24.34 -17.61
N ASP A 424 -0.67 25.50 -16.99
CA ASP A 424 0.11 25.90 -15.83
C ASP A 424 -0.36 25.13 -14.60
N VAL A 425 0.48 24.27 -14.07
CA VAL A 425 0.15 23.38 -12.95
C VAL A 425 0.01 24.13 -11.62
N LEU A 426 0.51 25.37 -11.52
CA LEU A 426 0.44 26.15 -10.28
C LEU A 426 -0.90 26.88 -10.10
N ASN A 427 -1.59 27.24 -11.20
CA ASN A 427 -2.88 27.95 -11.16
C ASN A 427 -3.97 27.32 -12.04
N CYS A 428 -3.68 26.17 -12.65
CA CYS A 428 -4.58 25.40 -13.53
C CYS A 428 -5.06 26.14 -14.79
N LYS A 429 -4.39 27.23 -15.20
CA LYS A 429 -4.76 27.95 -16.41
C LYS A 429 -4.19 27.26 -17.66
N ALA A 430 -5.07 27.02 -18.62
CA ALA A 430 -4.70 26.43 -19.92
C ALA A 430 -4.29 27.51 -20.93
N TYR A 431 -3.32 27.16 -21.75
CA TYR A 431 -2.78 27.90 -22.87
C TYR A 431 -2.69 26.99 -24.10
N ALA A 432 -2.55 27.58 -25.28
CA ALA A 432 -2.36 26.83 -26.53
C ALA A 432 -1.15 27.39 -27.28
N VAL A 433 -0.32 26.48 -27.79
CA VAL A 433 0.84 26.84 -28.61
C VAL A 433 0.34 27.37 -29.96
N ASN A 434 0.80 28.56 -30.34
CA ASN A 434 0.41 29.18 -31.61
C ASN A 434 1.09 28.50 -32.82
N GLU A 435 0.70 28.91 -34.03
CA GLU A 435 1.21 28.36 -35.30
C GLU A 435 2.73 28.56 -35.52
N TYR A 436 3.36 29.42 -34.72
CA TYR A 436 4.80 29.72 -34.76
C TYR A 436 5.59 29.08 -33.61
N GLY A 437 4.98 28.19 -32.81
CA GLY A 437 5.65 27.56 -31.66
C GLY A 437 5.79 28.46 -30.43
N GLY A 438 5.01 29.55 -30.34
CA GLY A 438 4.99 30.47 -29.21
C GLY A 438 3.80 30.23 -28.26
N LEU A 439 4.02 30.41 -26.96
CA LEU A 439 2.98 30.38 -25.93
C LEU A 439 2.78 31.78 -25.35
N ALA A 440 1.61 32.39 -25.56
CA ALA A 440 1.28 33.68 -24.96
C ALA A 440 0.77 33.48 -23.52
N ILE A 441 1.59 33.84 -22.54
CA ILE A 441 1.38 33.58 -21.11
C ILE A 441 1.14 34.89 -20.39
N ASP A 442 0.13 34.92 -19.52
CA ASP A 442 -0.14 36.08 -18.68
C ASP A 442 0.69 36.02 -17.40
N MET A 443 1.54 37.04 -17.23
CA MET A 443 2.38 37.25 -16.06
C MET A 443 1.76 38.33 -15.18
N ASN A 444 1.84 38.14 -13.87
CA ASN A 444 1.32 39.10 -12.89
C ASN A 444 1.99 38.85 -11.53
N GLN A 445 2.25 39.91 -10.76
CA GLN A 445 2.79 39.85 -9.39
C GLN A 445 4.06 39.00 -9.25
N GLY A 446 4.87 38.90 -10.31
CA GLY A 446 6.11 38.11 -10.31
C GLY A 446 5.93 36.61 -10.04
N GLU A 447 4.69 36.10 -10.08
CA GLU A 447 4.39 34.70 -9.76
C GLU A 447 4.99 33.75 -10.83
N PRO A 448 5.61 32.63 -10.42
CA PRO A 448 6.12 31.66 -11.38
C PRO A 448 4.98 30.94 -12.14
N ARG A 449 5.34 30.31 -13.25
CA ARG A 449 4.48 29.44 -14.06
C ARG A 449 5.22 28.13 -14.30
N VAL A 450 4.53 27.01 -14.19
CA VAL A 450 5.09 25.69 -14.52
C VAL A 450 4.15 25.01 -15.50
N LEU A 451 4.61 24.89 -16.73
CA LEU A 451 3.80 24.52 -17.88
C LEU A 451 4.08 23.06 -18.25
N PHE A 452 2.99 22.30 -18.47
CA PHE A 452 3.06 20.91 -18.89
C PHE A 452 1.91 20.55 -19.86
N PRO A 453 2.11 19.63 -20.83
CA PRO A 453 1.05 19.24 -21.77
C PRO A 453 -0.20 18.69 -21.06
N THR A 454 -1.35 19.31 -21.31
CA THR A 454 -2.62 19.03 -20.60
C THR A 454 -3.07 17.59 -20.75
N LYS A 455 -2.95 17.05 -21.97
CA LYS A 455 -3.37 15.67 -22.29
C LYS A 455 -2.60 14.64 -21.45
N LEU A 456 -1.32 14.88 -21.24
CA LEU A 456 -0.42 13.97 -20.52
C LEU A 456 -0.67 13.98 -19.00
N MET A 457 -1.29 15.02 -18.46
CA MET A 457 -1.74 15.03 -17.05
C MET A 457 -3.03 14.23 -16.84
N ILE A 458 -3.96 14.29 -17.80
CA ILE A 458 -5.24 13.58 -17.72
C ILE A 458 -5.05 12.06 -17.84
N GLU A 459 -4.07 11.61 -18.63
CA GLU A 459 -3.75 10.19 -18.79
C GLU A 459 -3.16 9.58 -17.49
N ALA A 460 -2.37 10.33 -16.71
CA ALA A 460 -1.89 9.86 -15.40
C ALA A 460 -2.93 9.97 -14.28
N ALA A 461 -3.88 10.89 -14.36
CA ALA A 461 -5.03 10.91 -13.45
C ALA A 461 -5.86 9.61 -13.49
N LYS A 462 -5.76 8.86 -14.59
CA LYS A 462 -6.39 7.54 -14.75
C LYS A 462 -5.51 6.37 -14.26
N ASN A 463 -4.21 6.60 -14.03
CA ASN A 463 -3.23 5.58 -13.67
C ASN A 463 -2.69 5.73 -12.23
N LEU A 464 -3.29 6.62 -11.41
CA LEU A 464 -2.89 6.89 -10.02
C LEU A 464 -3.31 5.79 -9.02
N ASP A 465 -4.01 4.74 -9.48
CA ASP A 465 -4.53 3.65 -8.66
C ASP A 465 -3.52 2.48 -8.42
N GLN A 466 -2.22 2.63 -8.75
CA GLN A 466 -1.28 1.49 -8.82
C GLN A 466 0.13 1.65 -8.16
N LEU A 467 0.31 2.45 -7.10
CA LEU A 467 1.57 2.46 -6.29
C LEU A 467 1.33 2.05 -4.80
N PRO A 468 2.34 1.44 -4.11
CA PRO A 468 2.17 0.82 -2.80
C PRO A 468 1.91 1.84 -1.67
N SER A 469 1.21 1.39 -0.64
CA SER A 469 0.19 2.20 0.03
C SER A 469 0.66 3.21 1.09
N TRP A 470 0.67 4.48 0.71
CA TRP A 470 0.23 5.60 1.58
C TRP A 470 -1.25 5.95 1.35
N THR A 471 -1.89 5.15 0.50
CA THR A 471 -3.32 5.07 0.19
C THR A 471 -3.72 3.59 0.16
N ALA A 472 -3.72 2.91 1.32
CA ALA A 472 -4.20 1.54 1.31
C ALA A 472 -5.67 1.61 0.88
N PRO A 473 -6.08 0.91 -0.20
CA PRO A 473 -7.48 0.88 -0.57
C PRO A 473 -8.29 0.44 0.64
N ASP A 474 -9.52 0.94 0.77
CA ASP A 474 -10.39 0.49 1.84
C ASP A 474 -10.52 -1.04 1.77
N ASN A 475 -10.57 -1.70 2.93
CA ASN A 475 -10.75 -3.14 2.98
C ASN A 475 -12.00 -3.51 2.17
N THR A 476 -11.84 -4.38 1.19
CA THR A 476 -12.97 -4.92 0.43
C THR A 476 -13.60 -6.10 1.16
N LEU A 477 -14.87 -6.34 0.86
CA LEU A 477 -15.62 -7.50 1.36
C LEU A 477 -16.53 -8.06 0.28
N ILE A 478 -16.45 -9.38 0.09
CA ILE A 478 -17.32 -10.14 -0.80
C ILE A 478 -18.46 -10.73 0.04
N LEU A 479 -19.67 -10.75 -0.52
CA LEU A 479 -20.80 -11.50 0.02
C LEU A 479 -21.29 -12.51 -1.05
N GLN A 480 -21.23 -13.81 -0.74
CA GLN A 480 -22.03 -14.80 -1.46
C GLN A 480 -23.49 -14.54 -1.11
N ALA A 481 -24.27 -14.01 -2.05
CA ALA A 481 -25.59 -13.42 -1.83
C ALA A 481 -26.74 -14.44 -2.00
N PHE A 482 -26.48 -15.71 -1.71
CA PHE A 482 -27.48 -16.78 -1.72
C PHE A 482 -27.01 -17.95 -0.86
N GLU A 483 -27.95 -18.81 -0.48
CA GLU A 483 -27.70 -20.13 0.08
C GLU A 483 -28.57 -21.15 -0.66
N TRP A 484 -28.32 -22.45 -0.49
CA TRP A 484 -28.93 -23.50 -1.31
C TRP A 484 -30.46 -23.53 -1.25
N HIS A 485 -31.05 -23.24 -0.10
CA HIS A 485 -32.48 -23.39 0.19
C HIS A 485 -33.31 -22.12 -0.01
N VAL A 486 -32.75 -21.07 -0.62
CA VAL A 486 -33.50 -19.85 -0.92
C VAL A 486 -34.77 -20.24 -1.69
N PRO A 487 -35.97 -19.76 -1.29
CA PRO A 487 -37.22 -20.22 -1.91
C PRO A 487 -37.26 -19.98 -3.41
N ALA A 488 -37.81 -20.93 -4.16
CA ALA A 488 -38.03 -20.82 -5.61
C ALA A 488 -39.27 -19.97 -5.96
N ASP A 489 -39.40 -18.81 -5.31
CA ASP A 489 -40.56 -17.92 -5.45
C ASP A 489 -40.34 -16.75 -6.43
N ARG A 490 -39.18 -16.74 -7.12
CA ARG A 490 -38.83 -15.77 -8.17
C ARG A 490 -38.69 -14.33 -7.68
N ARG A 491 -38.34 -14.15 -6.40
CA ARG A 491 -38.23 -12.83 -5.77
C ARG A 491 -36.83 -12.48 -5.28
N HIS A 492 -35.84 -13.32 -5.52
CA HIS A 492 -34.51 -13.15 -4.94
C HIS A 492 -33.81 -11.90 -5.44
N TRP A 493 -33.94 -11.55 -6.73
CA TRP A 493 -33.41 -10.28 -7.24
C TRP A 493 -33.98 -9.07 -6.51
N ASN A 494 -35.28 -9.06 -6.22
CA ASN A 494 -35.90 -8.00 -5.43
C ASN A 494 -35.48 -8.03 -3.96
N ARG A 495 -35.27 -9.21 -3.35
CA ARG A 495 -34.72 -9.34 -1.98
C ARG A 495 -33.34 -8.71 -1.89
N LEU A 496 -32.44 -9.09 -2.81
CA LEU A 496 -31.09 -8.55 -2.85
C LEU A 496 -31.12 -7.04 -3.08
N LYS A 497 -31.93 -6.57 -4.02
CA LYS A 497 -32.09 -5.15 -4.34
C LYS A 497 -32.51 -4.33 -3.10
N ALA A 498 -33.47 -4.85 -2.33
CA ALA A 498 -33.91 -4.23 -1.08
C ALA A 498 -32.84 -4.24 0.01
N ALA A 499 -32.00 -5.28 0.07
CA ALA A 499 -30.95 -5.46 1.08
C ALA A 499 -29.62 -4.74 0.75
N LEU A 500 -29.39 -4.29 -0.50
CA LEU A 500 -28.15 -3.63 -0.91
C LEU A 500 -27.73 -2.45 0.00
N PRO A 501 -28.62 -1.55 0.45
CA PRO A 501 -28.23 -0.47 1.36
C PRO A 501 -27.68 -1.00 2.70
N ASP A 502 -28.29 -2.07 3.23
CA ASP A 502 -27.84 -2.71 4.48
C ASP A 502 -26.49 -3.41 4.27
N PHE A 503 -26.30 -4.08 3.14
CA PHE A 503 -25.00 -4.66 2.77
C PHE A 503 -23.90 -3.59 2.66
N LYS A 504 -24.16 -2.46 1.99
CA LYS A 504 -23.18 -1.37 1.91
C LYS A 504 -22.88 -0.76 3.29
N ALA A 505 -23.89 -0.64 4.14
CA ALA A 505 -23.75 -0.09 5.49
C ALA A 505 -22.73 -0.90 6.31
N ILE A 506 -22.79 -2.23 6.21
CA ILE A 506 -21.92 -3.16 6.95
C ILE A 506 -20.58 -3.46 6.25
N GLY A 507 -20.31 -2.81 5.12
CA GLY A 507 -19.01 -2.84 4.42
C GLY A 507 -18.89 -3.82 3.27
N VAL A 508 -19.99 -4.34 2.73
CA VAL A 508 -19.96 -5.16 1.50
C VAL A 508 -19.73 -4.24 0.29
N ASP A 509 -18.73 -4.57 -0.51
CA ASP A 509 -18.38 -3.85 -1.74
C ASP A 509 -18.58 -4.71 -3.00
N GLN A 510 -18.72 -6.03 -2.83
CA GLN A 510 -18.94 -6.97 -3.93
C GLN A 510 -19.97 -8.02 -3.53
N ILE A 511 -20.94 -8.31 -4.39
CA ILE A 511 -21.86 -9.43 -4.20
C ILE A 511 -21.68 -10.49 -5.28
N TRP A 512 -21.44 -11.73 -4.86
CA TRP A 512 -21.51 -12.91 -5.71
C TRP A 512 -22.96 -13.39 -5.75
N ILE A 513 -23.61 -13.20 -6.89
CA ILE A 513 -24.99 -13.62 -7.12
C ILE A 513 -25.02 -15.06 -7.68
N PRO A 514 -26.07 -15.84 -7.41
CA PRO A 514 -26.18 -17.20 -7.95
C PRO A 514 -26.26 -17.21 -9.49
N PRO A 515 -26.10 -18.37 -10.14
CA PRO A 515 -26.23 -18.48 -11.58
C PRO A 515 -27.57 -17.91 -12.07
N GLY A 516 -27.51 -16.80 -12.81
CA GLY A 516 -28.70 -16.04 -13.21
C GLY A 516 -29.29 -16.46 -14.55
N CYS A 517 -28.67 -17.41 -15.24
CA CYS A 517 -29.12 -17.98 -16.51
C CYS A 517 -30.15 -19.10 -16.31
N LYS A 518 -30.90 -19.45 -17.36
CA LYS A 518 -31.93 -20.49 -17.34
C LYS A 518 -31.31 -21.88 -17.14
N GLY A 519 -31.71 -22.56 -16.05
CA GLY A 519 -31.42 -23.97 -15.80
C GLY A 519 -32.42 -24.92 -16.46
N MET A 520 -32.23 -26.24 -16.30
CA MET A 520 -33.16 -27.25 -16.77
C MET A 520 -34.48 -27.23 -15.99
N ASP A 521 -34.42 -26.89 -14.71
CA ASP A 521 -35.56 -26.79 -13.81
C ASP A 521 -35.80 -25.31 -13.44
N PRO A 522 -37.02 -24.76 -13.64
CA PRO A 522 -37.33 -23.39 -13.25
C PRO A 522 -37.25 -23.14 -11.73
N ALA A 523 -37.22 -24.20 -10.91
CA ALA A 523 -36.96 -24.13 -9.47
C ALA A 523 -35.52 -24.49 -9.09
N GLY A 524 -34.66 -24.84 -10.06
CA GLY A 524 -33.26 -25.20 -9.87
C GLY A 524 -32.38 -24.02 -9.46
N ASN A 525 -31.24 -24.31 -8.82
CA ASN A 525 -30.29 -23.28 -8.39
C ASN A 525 -29.48 -22.68 -9.56
N GLY A 526 -29.53 -23.28 -10.76
CA GLY A 526 -28.90 -22.77 -11.96
C GLY A 526 -27.56 -23.42 -12.32
N TYR A 527 -27.00 -24.28 -11.45
CA TYR A 527 -25.87 -25.16 -11.78
C TYR A 527 -26.26 -26.23 -12.82
N ASP A 528 -27.55 -26.49 -12.99
CA ASP A 528 -28.15 -27.28 -14.06
C ASP A 528 -28.31 -26.47 -15.36
N ILE A 529 -27.25 -25.78 -15.79
CA ILE A 529 -27.32 -24.73 -16.83
C ILE A 529 -27.84 -25.24 -18.19
N TYR A 530 -28.95 -24.67 -18.66
CA TYR A 530 -29.51 -24.97 -19.99
C TYR A 530 -29.05 -23.94 -21.03
N ASP A 531 -29.36 -22.65 -20.82
CA ASP A 531 -29.13 -21.58 -21.80
C ASP A 531 -28.44 -20.38 -21.16
N LEU A 532 -27.17 -20.15 -21.54
CA LEU A 532 -26.32 -19.08 -21.02
C LEU A 532 -26.84 -17.67 -21.40
N TYR A 533 -27.61 -17.55 -22.47
CA TYR A 533 -28.14 -16.28 -22.97
C TYR A 533 -29.56 -15.95 -22.47
N ASP A 534 -30.18 -16.81 -21.67
CA ASP A 534 -31.52 -16.58 -21.11
C ASP A 534 -31.42 -16.21 -19.63
N LEU A 535 -31.49 -14.91 -19.33
CA LEU A 535 -31.43 -14.36 -17.97
C LEU A 535 -32.79 -14.37 -17.24
N GLY A 536 -33.69 -15.27 -17.66
CA GLY A 536 -35.08 -15.26 -17.22
C GLY A 536 -35.95 -14.33 -18.07
N GLU A 537 -35.73 -14.33 -19.38
CA GLU A 537 -36.39 -13.49 -20.38
C GLU A 537 -37.31 -14.28 -21.32
N PHE A 538 -36.94 -15.53 -21.63
CA PHE A 538 -37.63 -16.35 -22.62
C PHE A 538 -38.44 -17.46 -21.98
N ASP A 539 -39.59 -17.80 -22.58
CA ASP A 539 -40.39 -18.96 -22.16
C ASP A 539 -39.68 -20.25 -22.57
N GLN A 540 -38.84 -20.75 -21.66
CA GLN A 540 -38.02 -21.94 -21.82
C GLN A 540 -38.05 -22.76 -20.52
N LYS A 541 -38.09 -24.09 -20.65
CA LYS A 541 -38.12 -25.03 -19.51
C LYS A 541 -39.28 -24.76 -18.53
N GLY A 542 -40.43 -24.33 -19.05
CA GLY A 542 -41.67 -24.19 -18.27
C GLY A 542 -41.80 -22.89 -17.47
N ALA A 543 -40.88 -21.92 -17.62
CA ALA A 543 -41.03 -20.59 -17.07
C ALA A 543 -40.24 -19.53 -17.85
N ILE A 544 -40.72 -18.28 -17.82
CA ILE A 544 -39.95 -17.11 -18.28
C ILE A 544 -38.80 -16.85 -17.30
N SER A 545 -39.12 -16.57 -16.04
CA SER A 545 -38.16 -16.27 -14.97
C SER A 545 -37.29 -17.49 -14.62
N THR A 546 -36.08 -17.25 -14.13
CA THR A 546 -35.31 -18.26 -13.38
C THR A 546 -35.89 -18.43 -11.98
N LYS A 547 -35.30 -19.32 -11.17
CA LYS A 547 -35.60 -19.44 -9.73
C LYS A 547 -35.54 -18.09 -9.02
N TRP A 548 -34.63 -17.23 -9.45
CA TRP A 548 -34.25 -16.00 -8.77
C TRP A 548 -35.14 -14.80 -9.15
N GLY A 549 -35.62 -14.75 -10.39
CA GLY A 549 -36.46 -13.67 -10.91
C GLY A 549 -36.37 -13.52 -12.43
N THR A 550 -36.87 -12.40 -12.94
CA THR A 550 -36.81 -12.04 -14.37
C THR A 550 -35.55 -11.24 -14.71
N ARG A 551 -35.19 -11.18 -16.00
CA ARG A 551 -34.10 -10.32 -16.50
C ARG A 551 -34.26 -8.87 -16.05
N LYS A 552 -35.47 -8.32 -16.11
CA LYS A 552 -35.72 -6.92 -15.74
C LYS A 552 -35.41 -6.65 -14.26
N GLU A 553 -35.76 -7.59 -13.38
CA GLU A 553 -35.47 -7.45 -11.95
C GLU A 553 -33.97 -7.60 -11.64
N LEU A 554 -33.26 -8.42 -12.41
CA LEU A 554 -31.80 -8.53 -12.37
C LEU A 554 -31.13 -7.22 -12.81
N GLU A 555 -31.58 -6.63 -13.92
CA GLU A 555 -31.08 -5.31 -14.38
C GLU A 555 -31.37 -4.21 -13.36
N ASP A 556 -32.53 -4.23 -12.70
CA ASP A 556 -32.84 -3.29 -11.62
C ASP A 556 -31.92 -3.48 -10.39
N LEU A 557 -31.61 -4.74 -10.04
CA LEU A 557 -30.63 -5.05 -8.99
C LEU A 557 -29.25 -4.50 -9.34
N VAL A 558 -28.77 -4.76 -10.55
CA VAL A 558 -27.49 -4.27 -11.07
C VAL A 558 -27.43 -2.75 -11.03
N CYS A 559 -28.49 -2.08 -11.52
CA CYS A 559 -28.58 -0.61 -11.52
C CYS A 559 -28.46 -0.02 -10.11
N GLN A 560 -29.15 -0.61 -9.13
CA GLN A 560 -29.05 -0.15 -7.74
C GLN A 560 -27.69 -0.49 -7.11
N SER A 561 -27.11 -1.63 -7.46
CA SER A 561 -25.78 -2.03 -7.03
C SER A 561 -24.73 -1.01 -7.47
N GLN A 562 -24.78 -0.59 -8.73
CA GLN A 562 -23.93 0.47 -9.28
C GLN A 562 -24.12 1.81 -8.57
N ALA A 563 -25.36 2.20 -8.30
CA ALA A 563 -25.67 3.44 -7.58
C ALA A 563 -25.11 3.46 -6.14
N LEU A 564 -24.87 2.29 -5.55
CA LEU A 564 -24.30 2.12 -4.21
C LEU A 564 -22.82 1.76 -4.22
N ASP A 565 -22.18 1.73 -5.40
CA ASP A 565 -20.79 1.29 -5.57
C ASP A 565 -20.56 -0.11 -4.96
N ILE A 566 -21.44 -1.05 -5.34
CA ILE A 566 -21.30 -2.48 -5.08
C ILE A 566 -21.11 -3.18 -6.43
N LYS A 567 -20.01 -3.93 -6.58
CA LYS A 567 -19.72 -4.71 -7.77
C LYS A 567 -20.49 -6.03 -7.78
N ILE A 568 -20.92 -6.47 -8.95
CA ILE A 568 -21.52 -7.80 -9.14
C ILE A 568 -20.44 -8.79 -9.59
N ILE A 569 -20.34 -9.90 -8.89
CA ILE A 569 -19.59 -11.09 -9.28
C ILE A 569 -20.60 -12.13 -9.80
N TRP A 570 -20.48 -12.47 -11.08
CA TRP A 570 -21.37 -13.41 -11.75
C TRP A 570 -20.92 -14.86 -11.59
N ASP A 571 -21.83 -15.78 -11.29
CA ASP A 571 -21.52 -17.21 -11.25
C ASP A 571 -21.53 -17.82 -12.66
N ALA A 572 -20.36 -18.26 -13.13
CA ALA A 572 -20.13 -18.76 -14.48
C ALA A 572 -20.02 -20.29 -14.48
N VAL A 573 -21.11 -20.95 -14.86
CA VAL A 573 -21.21 -22.42 -15.00
C VAL A 573 -20.84 -22.81 -16.43
N LEU A 574 -19.57 -23.16 -16.65
CA LEU A 574 -18.98 -23.36 -17.98
C LEU A 574 -18.51 -24.80 -18.26
N ASN A 575 -18.63 -25.69 -17.28
CA ASN A 575 -18.19 -27.08 -17.42
C ASN A 575 -19.12 -27.91 -18.34
N HIS A 576 -20.43 -27.75 -18.17
CA HIS A 576 -21.41 -28.65 -18.76
C HIS A 576 -22.66 -27.90 -19.21
N LYS A 577 -23.54 -28.61 -19.93
CA LYS A 577 -24.91 -28.17 -20.21
C LYS A 577 -25.90 -29.26 -19.81
N ALA A 578 -27.07 -28.84 -19.37
CA ALA A 578 -28.06 -29.73 -18.80
C ALA A 578 -29.47 -29.46 -19.37
N GLY A 579 -30.32 -30.49 -19.40
CA GLY A 579 -31.67 -30.38 -19.94
C GLY A 579 -31.74 -30.19 -21.45
N ALA A 580 -31.00 -30.98 -22.24
CA ALA A 580 -31.08 -30.94 -23.70
C ALA A 580 -32.53 -31.12 -24.21
N ASP A 581 -32.82 -30.58 -25.40
CA ASP A 581 -34.16 -30.59 -26.01
C ASP A 581 -34.49 -31.92 -26.69
N PHE A 582 -33.47 -32.64 -27.16
CA PHE A 582 -33.61 -33.98 -27.75
C PHE A 582 -32.31 -34.79 -27.62
N PRO A 583 -32.41 -36.14 -27.60
CA PRO A 583 -31.24 -36.99 -27.65
C PRO A 583 -30.71 -37.14 -29.08
N GLU A 584 -29.41 -37.38 -29.20
CA GLU A 584 -28.74 -37.71 -30.47
C GLU A 584 -27.99 -39.02 -30.36
N SER A 585 -27.97 -39.80 -31.45
CA SER A 585 -27.20 -41.04 -31.52
C SER A 585 -25.76 -40.77 -31.94
N PHE A 586 -24.79 -41.21 -31.15
CA PHE A 586 -23.36 -41.11 -31.45
C PHE A 586 -22.57 -42.27 -30.84
N LYS A 587 -21.31 -42.43 -31.28
CA LYS A 587 -20.42 -43.43 -30.71
C LYS A 587 -19.75 -42.89 -29.46
N ALA A 588 -19.73 -43.70 -28.42
CA ALA A 588 -19.02 -43.41 -27.18
C ALA A 588 -18.34 -44.69 -26.64
N VAL A 589 -17.48 -44.52 -25.66
CA VAL A 589 -16.86 -45.60 -24.87
C VAL A 589 -17.16 -45.36 -23.41
N GLU A 590 -17.56 -46.41 -22.69
CA GLU A 590 -17.58 -46.40 -21.23
C GLU A 590 -16.15 -46.33 -20.70
N VAL A 591 -15.92 -45.46 -19.73
CA VAL A 591 -14.64 -45.31 -19.03
C VAL A 591 -14.77 -45.72 -17.56
N ASP A 592 -13.66 -46.10 -16.93
CA ASP A 592 -13.65 -46.42 -15.50
C ASP A 592 -13.97 -45.14 -14.68
N PRO A 593 -14.99 -45.14 -13.81
CA PRO A 593 -15.33 -43.97 -13.00
C PRO A 593 -14.20 -43.47 -12.09
N LYS A 594 -13.26 -44.34 -11.71
CA LYS A 594 -12.08 -44.01 -10.88
C LYS A 594 -10.83 -43.71 -11.70
N ARG A 595 -10.86 -44.00 -13.01
CA ARG A 595 -9.76 -43.83 -13.97
C ARG A 595 -10.35 -43.49 -15.32
N ARG A 596 -10.83 -42.24 -15.50
CA ARG A 596 -11.54 -41.83 -16.72
C ARG A 596 -10.65 -41.80 -17.97
N ASP A 597 -9.34 -41.93 -17.77
CA ASP A 597 -8.33 -42.18 -18.80
C ASP A 597 -8.27 -43.64 -19.29
N ILE A 598 -9.03 -44.55 -18.66
CA ILE A 598 -9.11 -45.97 -19.01
C ILE A 598 -10.48 -46.30 -19.61
N GLU A 599 -10.49 -46.67 -20.88
CA GLU A 599 -11.66 -47.18 -21.58
C GLU A 599 -11.92 -48.65 -21.18
N ILE A 600 -13.13 -48.94 -20.71
CA ILE A 600 -13.53 -50.29 -20.21
C ILE A 600 -14.50 -51.01 -21.15
N SER A 601 -14.81 -50.39 -22.30
CA SER A 601 -15.68 -50.96 -23.33
C SER A 601 -15.14 -50.69 -24.73
N LYS A 602 -15.65 -51.43 -25.71
CA LYS A 602 -15.43 -51.10 -27.13
C LYS A 602 -16.41 -49.99 -27.54
N PRO A 603 -16.07 -49.13 -28.53
CA PRO A 603 -16.99 -48.11 -29.01
C PRO A 603 -18.38 -48.66 -29.34
N LEU A 604 -19.39 -48.05 -28.73
CA LEU A 604 -20.78 -48.45 -28.79
C LEU A 604 -21.64 -47.24 -29.13
N GLU A 605 -22.75 -47.47 -29.81
CA GLU A 605 -23.72 -46.41 -30.13
C GLU A 605 -24.64 -46.18 -28.93
N ILE A 606 -24.71 -44.93 -28.45
CA ILE A 606 -25.59 -44.48 -27.37
C ILE A 606 -26.50 -43.36 -27.87
N ASP A 607 -27.64 -43.17 -27.20
CA ASP A 607 -28.48 -41.98 -27.39
C ASP A 607 -28.26 -41.03 -26.21
N GLY A 608 -27.46 -39.98 -26.40
CA GLY A 608 -27.13 -39.00 -25.35
C GLY A 608 -27.96 -37.72 -25.46
N TRP A 609 -28.28 -37.09 -24.33
CA TRP A 609 -29.02 -35.82 -24.27
C TRP A 609 -28.10 -34.62 -24.52
N VAL A 610 -27.89 -34.31 -25.81
CA VAL A 610 -26.89 -33.32 -26.26
C VAL A 610 -27.41 -32.33 -27.32
N GLY A 611 -28.66 -32.44 -27.77
CA GLY A 611 -29.26 -31.52 -28.73
C GLY A 611 -29.90 -30.30 -28.04
N PHE A 612 -29.38 -29.09 -28.27
CA PHE A 612 -29.93 -27.85 -27.70
C PHE A 612 -30.33 -26.86 -28.81
N ASP A 613 -31.63 -26.60 -28.92
CA ASP A 613 -32.22 -25.72 -29.94
C ASP A 613 -32.49 -24.29 -29.42
N PHE A 614 -32.68 -24.13 -28.11
CA PHE A 614 -33.07 -22.86 -27.47
C PHE A 614 -34.32 -22.22 -28.10
N ARG A 615 -35.37 -23.03 -28.33
CA ARG A 615 -36.55 -22.63 -29.14
C ARG A 615 -37.25 -21.38 -28.66
N GLY A 616 -37.25 -21.10 -27.35
CA GLY A 616 -37.89 -19.90 -26.79
C GLY A 616 -37.09 -18.62 -27.07
N ARG A 617 -35.76 -18.72 -27.10
CA ARG A 617 -34.86 -17.61 -27.45
C ARG A 617 -34.69 -17.44 -28.97
N GLY A 618 -34.76 -18.54 -29.72
CA GLY A 618 -34.42 -18.56 -31.14
C GLY A 618 -32.93 -18.25 -31.34
N ASP A 619 -32.63 -17.29 -32.21
CA ASP A 619 -31.24 -16.87 -32.52
C ASP A 619 -30.88 -15.51 -31.93
N LEU A 620 -31.74 -14.98 -31.04
CA LEU A 620 -31.44 -13.72 -30.36
C LEU A 620 -30.23 -13.90 -29.43
N TYR A 621 -29.31 -12.92 -29.48
CA TYR A 621 -27.99 -12.88 -28.85
C TYR A 621 -26.95 -13.86 -29.40
N SER A 622 -27.30 -15.12 -29.61
CA SER A 622 -26.46 -16.12 -30.28
C SER A 622 -27.29 -17.10 -31.09
N SER A 623 -26.83 -17.41 -32.31
CA SER A 623 -27.40 -18.46 -33.16
C SER A 623 -26.84 -19.86 -32.87
N MET A 624 -25.93 -20.00 -31.91
CA MET A 624 -25.29 -21.28 -31.58
C MET A 624 -26.31 -22.33 -31.14
N LYS A 625 -26.20 -23.52 -31.71
CA LYS A 625 -26.96 -24.72 -31.34
C LYS A 625 -25.98 -25.81 -30.95
N TYR A 626 -26.31 -26.59 -29.92
CA TYR A 626 -25.42 -27.63 -29.44
C TYR A 626 -25.85 -29.01 -29.92
N HIS A 627 -24.85 -29.82 -30.28
CA HIS A 627 -24.97 -31.19 -30.76
C HIS A 627 -23.87 -32.03 -30.12
N TRP A 628 -23.89 -33.35 -30.29
CA TRP A 628 -22.93 -34.26 -29.66
C TRP A 628 -21.46 -33.89 -29.94
N GLN A 629 -21.14 -33.28 -31.09
CA GLN A 629 -19.79 -32.82 -31.44
C GLN A 629 -19.27 -31.69 -30.55
N HIS A 630 -20.13 -31.06 -29.74
CA HIS A 630 -19.76 -29.96 -28.85
C HIS A 630 -19.45 -30.41 -27.42
N PHE A 631 -19.49 -31.72 -27.17
CA PHE A 631 -19.29 -32.31 -25.85
C PHE A 631 -18.15 -33.33 -25.86
N SER A 632 -17.53 -33.53 -24.69
CA SER A 632 -16.50 -34.56 -24.47
C SER A 632 -17.12 -35.85 -23.93
N GLY A 633 -18.22 -35.76 -23.17
CA GLY A 633 -18.88 -36.92 -22.59
C GLY A 633 -20.27 -36.67 -22.00
N VAL A 634 -20.94 -37.77 -21.64
CA VAL A 634 -22.25 -37.83 -20.97
C VAL A 634 -22.28 -38.96 -19.94
N ASP A 635 -23.25 -39.00 -19.03
CA ASP A 635 -23.41 -40.07 -18.02
C ASP A 635 -24.63 -40.99 -18.24
N TRP A 636 -25.39 -40.76 -19.31
CA TRP A 636 -26.64 -41.46 -19.57
C TRP A 636 -26.80 -41.87 -21.03
N ASP A 637 -27.02 -43.17 -21.26
CA ASP A 637 -27.51 -43.70 -22.53
C ASP A 637 -29.03 -43.89 -22.47
N ASP A 638 -29.76 -43.02 -23.17
CA ASP A 638 -31.21 -43.03 -23.22
C ASP A 638 -31.78 -44.24 -23.97
N LYS A 639 -31.00 -44.84 -24.87
CA LYS A 639 -31.40 -46.02 -25.65
C LYS A 639 -31.49 -47.26 -24.76
N ARG A 640 -30.49 -47.44 -23.90
CA ARG A 640 -30.38 -48.60 -23.00
C ARG A 640 -30.87 -48.33 -21.59
N LYS A 641 -31.17 -47.07 -21.26
CA LYS A 641 -31.50 -46.61 -19.90
C LYS A 641 -30.39 -47.03 -18.93
N HIS A 642 -29.14 -46.78 -19.33
CA HIS A 642 -27.96 -47.20 -18.60
C HIS A 642 -27.14 -45.98 -18.19
N GLN A 643 -26.79 -45.92 -16.91
CA GLN A 643 -25.90 -44.91 -16.35
C GLN A 643 -24.47 -45.46 -16.30
N ALA A 644 -23.57 -44.77 -16.98
CA ALA A 644 -22.12 -44.99 -16.96
C ALA A 644 -21.45 -43.71 -17.47
N ILE A 645 -20.16 -43.50 -17.20
CA ILE A 645 -19.44 -42.36 -17.78
C ILE A 645 -19.05 -42.72 -19.22
N TYR A 646 -19.63 -42.00 -20.17
CA TYR A 646 -19.41 -42.19 -21.60
C TYR A 646 -18.52 -41.07 -22.14
N LYS A 647 -17.33 -41.42 -22.64
CA LYS A 647 -16.49 -40.53 -23.44
C LYS A 647 -16.90 -40.62 -24.90
N ILE A 648 -17.13 -39.49 -25.56
CA ILE A 648 -17.49 -39.45 -26.99
C ILE A 648 -16.32 -39.98 -27.82
N HIS A 649 -16.60 -40.93 -28.71
CA HIS A 649 -15.60 -41.58 -29.55
C HIS A 649 -15.69 -41.06 -30.98
N ALA A 650 -14.89 -40.05 -31.30
CA ALA A 650 -14.75 -39.48 -32.65
C ALA A 650 -13.31 -38.97 -32.89
N PRO A 651 -12.90 -38.72 -34.15
CA PRO A 651 -11.58 -38.14 -34.42
C PRO A 651 -11.40 -36.80 -33.70
N HIS A 652 -10.23 -36.61 -33.07
CA HIS A 652 -9.87 -35.41 -32.32
C HIS A 652 -10.76 -35.11 -31.09
N LYS A 653 -11.51 -36.09 -30.58
CA LYS A 653 -12.23 -36.02 -29.30
C LYS A 653 -11.47 -36.76 -28.21
N ASP A 654 -11.21 -36.07 -27.11
CA ASP A 654 -10.73 -36.66 -25.86
C ASP A 654 -11.08 -35.74 -24.69
N TRP A 655 -10.82 -36.18 -23.46
CA TRP A 655 -10.89 -35.30 -22.29
C TRP A 655 -9.86 -34.17 -22.38
N ALA A 656 -10.18 -33.02 -21.79
CA ALA A 656 -9.21 -31.94 -21.61
C ALA A 656 -8.01 -32.44 -20.79
N SER A 657 -6.78 -32.13 -21.24
CA SER A 657 -5.56 -32.66 -20.62
C SER A 657 -5.07 -31.87 -19.41
N ASP A 658 -5.53 -30.63 -19.25
CA ASP A 658 -5.08 -29.65 -18.25
C ASP A 658 -6.15 -29.37 -17.18
N VAL A 659 -6.71 -30.45 -16.65
CA VAL A 659 -7.70 -30.50 -15.55
C VAL A 659 -7.09 -31.22 -14.34
N SER A 660 -7.84 -31.34 -13.22
CA SER A 660 -7.38 -32.14 -12.07
C SER A 660 -7.06 -33.59 -12.48
N GLY A 661 -5.94 -34.12 -11.98
CA GLY A 661 -5.53 -35.52 -12.17
C GLY A 661 -6.28 -36.52 -11.28
N GLU A 662 -7.17 -36.05 -10.41
CA GLU A 662 -8.09 -36.89 -9.66
C GLU A 662 -8.89 -37.81 -10.60
N ASN A 663 -9.13 -39.04 -10.17
CA ASN A 663 -9.73 -40.08 -11.01
C ASN A 663 -9.02 -40.30 -12.36
N GLY A 664 -7.71 -40.01 -12.45
CA GLY A 664 -6.89 -40.10 -13.67
C GLY A 664 -7.01 -38.86 -14.56
N ASN A 665 -8.24 -38.40 -14.81
CA ASN A 665 -8.56 -37.16 -15.50
C ASN A 665 -9.95 -36.71 -15.03
N TYR A 666 -10.06 -35.51 -14.44
CA TYR A 666 -11.32 -35.04 -13.85
C TYR A 666 -12.11 -34.06 -14.74
N ASP A 667 -12.00 -34.13 -16.06
CA ASP A 667 -12.78 -33.31 -17.00
C ASP A 667 -14.29 -33.57 -16.79
N TYR A 668 -14.71 -34.83 -16.99
CA TYR A 668 -16.11 -35.19 -16.79
C TYR A 668 -16.57 -35.06 -15.32
N LEU A 669 -17.55 -34.19 -15.07
CA LEU A 669 -18.22 -34.06 -13.78
C LEU A 669 -19.65 -34.61 -13.81
N MET A 670 -20.52 -34.03 -14.64
CA MET A 670 -21.95 -34.36 -14.72
C MET A 670 -22.59 -33.83 -16.02
N PHE A 671 -23.80 -34.31 -16.34
CA PHE A 671 -24.59 -33.90 -17.51
C PHE A 671 -23.83 -34.07 -18.84
N ALA A 672 -24.01 -33.15 -19.79
CA ALA A 672 -23.27 -33.11 -21.05
C ALA A 672 -22.05 -32.19 -20.89
N ASP A 673 -20.87 -32.79 -20.84
CA ASP A 673 -19.60 -32.16 -20.54
C ASP A 673 -19.04 -31.42 -21.77
N LEU A 674 -18.79 -30.12 -21.67
CA LEU A 674 -18.48 -29.26 -22.82
C LEU A 674 -17.06 -29.51 -23.34
N ASP A 675 -16.93 -29.66 -24.66
CA ASP A 675 -15.62 -29.66 -25.30
C ASP A 675 -15.20 -28.22 -25.61
N LEU A 676 -14.46 -27.62 -24.68
CA LEU A 676 -13.93 -26.25 -24.79
C LEU A 676 -12.75 -26.11 -25.77
N SER A 677 -12.29 -27.22 -26.35
CA SER A 677 -11.35 -27.21 -27.47
C SER A 677 -12.05 -27.07 -28.83
N HIS A 678 -13.37 -27.36 -28.89
CA HIS A 678 -14.14 -27.23 -30.11
C HIS A 678 -14.29 -25.75 -30.50
N PRO A 679 -13.91 -25.33 -31.74
CA PRO A 679 -13.87 -23.93 -32.12
C PRO A 679 -15.19 -23.18 -31.95
N GLU A 680 -16.31 -23.81 -32.30
CA GLU A 680 -17.65 -23.19 -32.19
C GLU A 680 -18.07 -22.98 -30.73
N VAL A 681 -17.77 -23.95 -29.86
CA VAL A 681 -18.08 -23.85 -28.42
C VAL A 681 -17.24 -22.75 -27.78
N ARG A 682 -15.96 -22.75 -28.09
CA ARG A 682 -15.01 -21.77 -27.59
C ARG A 682 -15.40 -20.35 -28.01
N GLU A 683 -15.72 -20.14 -29.28
CA GLU A 683 -16.14 -18.83 -29.77
C GLU A 683 -17.43 -18.37 -29.08
N ASP A 684 -18.46 -19.23 -29.00
CA ASP A 684 -19.74 -18.88 -28.39
C ASP A 684 -19.58 -18.49 -26.91
N ILE A 685 -18.78 -19.23 -26.12
CA ILE A 685 -18.57 -18.91 -24.71
C ILE A 685 -17.76 -17.60 -24.53
N LEU A 686 -16.77 -17.33 -25.39
CA LEU A 686 -16.05 -16.05 -25.36
C LEU A 686 -16.97 -14.88 -25.71
N GLN A 687 -17.86 -15.04 -26.68
CA GLN A 687 -18.86 -14.03 -27.03
C GLN A 687 -19.91 -13.87 -25.93
N TRP A 688 -20.33 -14.96 -25.28
CA TRP A 688 -21.19 -14.90 -24.11
C TRP A 688 -20.54 -14.11 -22.98
N GLY A 689 -19.25 -14.36 -22.71
CA GLY A 689 -18.47 -13.65 -21.69
C GLY A 689 -18.46 -12.14 -21.91
N ASN A 690 -18.26 -11.69 -23.16
CA ASN A 690 -18.40 -10.27 -23.54
C ASN A 690 -19.84 -9.78 -23.31
N TRP A 691 -20.81 -10.49 -23.88
CA TRP A 691 -22.21 -10.09 -23.86
C TRP A 691 -22.73 -9.91 -22.44
N ILE A 692 -22.50 -10.86 -21.53
CA ILE A 692 -23.01 -10.78 -20.16
C ILE A 692 -22.30 -9.69 -19.37
N THR A 693 -20.98 -9.54 -19.58
CA THR A 693 -20.17 -8.50 -18.92
C THR A 693 -20.63 -7.11 -19.32
N ASP A 694 -20.87 -6.87 -20.61
CA ASP A 694 -21.33 -5.58 -21.11
C ASP A 694 -22.80 -5.31 -20.74
N THR A 695 -23.66 -6.32 -20.87
CA THR A 695 -25.10 -6.21 -20.60
C THR A 695 -25.39 -5.83 -19.15
N LEU A 696 -24.64 -6.42 -18.20
CA LEU A 696 -24.84 -6.20 -16.78
C LEU A 696 -23.72 -5.36 -16.13
N SER A 697 -22.75 -4.88 -16.91
CA SER A 697 -21.59 -4.13 -16.43
C SER A 697 -20.92 -4.80 -15.23
N LEU A 698 -20.55 -6.08 -15.41
CA LEU A 698 -20.05 -6.93 -14.33
C LEU A 698 -18.68 -6.46 -13.84
N GLY A 699 -18.46 -6.56 -12.53
CA GLY A 699 -17.17 -6.29 -11.89
C GLY A 699 -16.27 -7.53 -11.80
N GLY A 700 -16.86 -8.72 -11.93
CA GLY A 700 -16.12 -9.98 -11.89
C GLY A 700 -16.97 -11.22 -12.12
N MET A 701 -16.32 -12.38 -12.02
CA MET A 701 -16.94 -13.71 -12.14
C MET A 701 -16.38 -14.71 -11.13
N ARG A 702 -17.20 -15.68 -10.73
CA ARG A 702 -16.81 -16.91 -10.06
C ARG A 702 -16.93 -18.05 -11.06
N LEU A 703 -15.83 -18.73 -11.36
CA LEU A 703 -15.79 -19.89 -12.24
C LEU A 703 -16.19 -21.13 -11.44
N ASP A 704 -17.37 -21.66 -11.71
CA ASP A 704 -17.87 -22.91 -11.13
C ASP A 704 -17.06 -24.11 -11.60
N ALA A 705 -16.83 -25.08 -10.72
CA ALA A 705 -16.21 -26.36 -11.06
C ALA A 705 -14.85 -26.21 -11.76
N ALA A 706 -14.03 -25.22 -11.35
CA ALA A 706 -12.83 -24.79 -12.08
C ALA A 706 -11.77 -25.89 -12.26
N LYS A 707 -11.81 -26.96 -11.46
CA LYS A 707 -10.89 -28.11 -11.62
C LYS A 707 -11.30 -29.10 -12.71
N HIS A 708 -12.49 -28.94 -13.28
CA HIS A 708 -13.16 -29.89 -14.18
C HIS A 708 -13.16 -29.47 -15.65
N PHE A 709 -12.58 -28.33 -16.00
CA PHE A 709 -12.47 -27.94 -17.40
C PHE A 709 -11.17 -27.18 -17.66
N SER A 710 -10.71 -27.17 -18.90
CA SER A 710 -9.37 -26.73 -19.29
C SER A 710 -8.92 -25.41 -18.61
N ALA A 711 -7.85 -25.49 -17.81
CA ALA A 711 -7.25 -24.32 -17.18
C ALA A 711 -6.74 -23.30 -18.21
N LYS A 712 -6.26 -23.78 -19.37
CA LYS A 712 -5.87 -22.92 -20.49
C LYS A 712 -7.07 -22.19 -21.09
N PHE A 713 -8.21 -22.86 -21.27
CA PHE A 713 -9.43 -22.17 -21.69
C PHE A 713 -9.82 -21.09 -20.68
N GLN A 714 -9.79 -21.39 -19.37
CA GLN A 714 -10.07 -20.41 -18.32
C GLN A 714 -9.17 -19.18 -18.43
N LYS A 715 -7.86 -19.40 -18.62
CA LYS A 715 -6.88 -18.31 -18.84
C LYS A 715 -7.24 -17.46 -20.05
N ASP A 716 -7.55 -18.09 -21.17
CA ASP A 716 -7.88 -17.40 -22.40
C ASP A 716 -9.20 -16.62 -22.27
N PHE A 717 -10.21 -17.20 -21.60
CA PHE A 717 -11.48 -16.55 -21.29
C PHE A 717 -11.28 -15.30 -20.43
N VAL A 718 -10.49 -15.39 -19.35
CA VAL A 718 -10.19 -14.25 -18.49
C VAL A 718 -9.42 -13.16 -19.24
N ASN A 719 -8.41 -13.54 -20.04
CA ASN A 719 -7.64 -12.58 -20.84
C ASN A 719 -8.52 -11.88 -21.88
N HIS A 720 -9.43 -12.64 -22.50
CA HIS A 720 -10.37 -12.11 -23.48
C HIS A 720 -11.25 -11.02 -22.85
N ILE A 721 -11.98 -11.33 -21.77
CA ILE A 721 -12.87 -10.37 -21.09
C ILE A 721 -12.10 -9.12 -20.64
N ARG A 722 -10.89 -9.30 -20.10
CA ARG A 722 -10.04 -8.16 -19.68
C ARG A 722 -9.60 -7.28 -20.85
N SER A 723 -9.37 -7.88 -22.01
CA SER A 723 -8.97 -7.14 -23.22
C SER A 723 -10.15 -6.48 -23.95
N THR A 724 -11.36 -7.04 -23.83
CA THR A 724 -12.54 -6.62 -24.62
C THR A 724 -13.53 -5.76 -23.85
N SER A 725 -13.80 -6.09 -22.58
CA SER A 725 -14.90 -5.51 -21.82
C SER A 725 -14.45 -4.74 -20.58
N ASN A 726 -13.61 -5.33 -19.72
CA ASN A 726 -13.22 -4.73 -18.43
C ASN A 726 -11.79 -5.10 -18.01
N PRO A 727 -10.79 -4.19 -18.09
CA PRO A 727 -9.40 -4.52 -17.75
C PRO A 727 -9.20 -4.91 -16.28
N ASP A 728 -10.07 -4.44 -15.37
CA ASP A 728 -10.01 -4.70 -13.93
C ASP A 728 -10.91 -5.88 -13.48
N PHE A 729 -11.31 -6.75 -14.41
CA PHE A 729 -12.24 -7.84 -14.13
C PHE A 729 -11.70 -8.84 -13.09
N PHE A 730 -12.41 -8.96 -11.96
CA PHE A 730 -12.03 -9.84 -10.85
C PHE A 730 -12.55 -11.26 -11.09
N VAL A 731 -11.71 -12.28 -10.92
CA VAL A 731 -12.11 -13.67 -11.23
C VAL A 731 -11.70 -14.60 -10.10
N ILE A 732 -12.67 -15.37 -9.59
CA ILE A 732 -12.50 -16.39 -8.56
C ILE A 732 -12.63 -17.77 -9.20
N GLY A 733 -11.62 -18.63 -9.09
CA GLY A 733 -11.70 -20.03 -9.47
C GLY A 733 -12.16 -20.90 -8.30
N GLU A 734 -13.22 -21.68 -8.49
CA GLU A 734 -13.63 -22.72 -7.54
C GLU A 734 -12.87 -24.03 -7.80
N TYR A 735 -11.60 -24.04 -7.44
CA TYR A 735 -10.75 -25.23 -7.51
C TYR A 735 -10.83 -26.01 -6.18
N TRP A 736 -11.82 -26.88 -6.04
CA TRP A 736 -12.15 -27.49 -4.75
C TRP A 736 -11.25 -28.67 -4.36
N THR A 737 -10.25 -28.42 -3.51
CA THR A 737 -9.33 -29.43 -2.94
C THR A 737 -8.70 -28.97 -1.62
N GLY A 738 -8.45 -29.89 -0.70
CA GLY A 738 -7.66 -29.64 0.52
C GLY A 738 -6.14 -29.55 0.29
N ASP A 739 -5.67 -29.84 -0.93
CA ASP A 739 -4.26 -29.74 -1.30
C ASP A 739 -3.90 -28.32 -1.78
N VAL A 740 -3.26 -27.54 -0.92
CA VAL A 740 -2.80 -26.18 -1.25
C VAL A 740 -1.82 -26.15 -2.43
N GLN A 741 -1.01 -27.21 -2.65
CA GLN A 741 -0.07 -27.24 -3.77
C GLN A 741 -0.82 -27.37 -5.10
N ALA A 742 -1.85 -28.22 -5.16
CA ALA A 742 -2.69 -28.33 -6.35
C ALA A 742 -3.37 -27.00 -6.72
N ILE A 743 -3.80 -26.22 -5.72
CA ILE A 743 -4.37 -24.87 -5.96
C ILE A 743 -3.30 -23.90 -6.47
N MET A 744 -2.09 -23.92 -5.91
CA MET A 744 -0.98 -23.09 -6.40
C MET A 744 -0.58 -23.44 -7.83
N ASP A 745 -0.50 -24.73 -8.18
CA ASP A 745 -0.17 -25.20 -9.53
C ASP A 745 -1.24 -24.75 -10.54
N TYR A 746 -2.52 -24.79 -10.13
CA TYR A 746 -3.62 -24.24 -10.91
C TYR A 746 -3.46 -22.73 -11.12
N LEU A 747 -3.23 -21.95 -10.06
CA LEU A 747 -3.01 -20.50 -10.16
C LEU A 747 -1.81 -20.15 -11.06
N GLU A 748 -0.71 -20.91 -10.97
CA GLU A 748 0.49 -20.73 -11.79
C GLU A 748 0.21 -21.02 -13.28
N THR A 749 -0.59 -22.06 -13.58
CA THR A 749 -1.04 -22.38 -14.95
C THR A 749 -1.80 -21.21 -15.58
N LEU A 750 -2.56 -20.48 -14.77
CA LEU A 750 -3.29 -19.26 -15.14
C LEU A 750 -2.44 -17.98 -15.09
N GLU A 751 -1.12 -18.09 -14.91
CA GLU A 751 -0.17 -16.97 -14.76
C GLU A 751 -0.52 -16.03 -13.59
N ASN A 752 -1.08 -16.58 -12.50
CA ASN A 752 -1.50 -15.83 -11.32
C ASN A 752 -2.53 -14.73 -11.61
N LYS A 753 -3.30 -14.87 -12.70
CA LYS A 753 -4.26 -13.86 -13.16
C LYS A 753 -5.60 -13.89 -12.43
N ILE A 754 -5.85 -14.92 -11.62
CA ILE A 754 -7.11 -15.09 -10.88
C ILE A 754 -6.81 -15.35 -9.39
N VAL A 755 -7.87 -15.36 -8.59
CA VAL A 755 -7.83 -15.80 -7.19
C VAL A 755 -8.57 -17.13 -7.02
N ALA A 756 -8.36 -17.86 -5.93
CA ALA A 756 -9.03 -19.12 -5.65
C ALA A 756 -9.54 -19.18 -4.19
N TYR A 757 -10.56 -20.01 -3.94
CA TYR A 757 -11.03 -20.24 -2.57
C TYR A 757 -9.97 -20.97 -1.72
N ASP A 758 -9.79 -20.52 -0.49
CA ASP A 758 -8.93 -21.18 0.50
C ASP A 758 -9.65 -22.37 1.14
N VAL A 759 -9.91 -23.41 0.34
CA VAL A 759 -10.54 -24.67 0.79
C VAL A 759 -9.76 -25.34 1.93
N PRO A 760 -8.42 -25.40 1.91
CA PRO A 760 -7.66 -25.95 3.03
C PRO A 760 -7.95 -25.25 4.38
N LEU A 761 -8.19 -23.93 4.37
CA LEU A 761 -8.58 -23.19 5.58
C LEU A 761 -9.99 -23.56 6.07
N VAL A 762 -10.94 -23.81 5.16
CA VAL A 762 -12.31 -24.24 5.51
C VAL A 762 -12.29 -25.61 6.18
N GLU A 763 -11.56 -26.57 5.60
CA GLU A 763 -11.39 -27.91 6.18
C GLU A 763 -10.76 -27.82 7.57
N LYS A 764 -9.75 -26.95 7.73
CA LYS A 764 -9.10 -26.70 9.02
C LYS A 764 -10.05 -26.07 10.04
N PHE A 765 -10.87 -25.09 9.65
CA PHE A 765 -11.90 -24.54 10.54
C PHE A 765 -12.91 -25.61 10.97
N SER A 766 -13.34 -26.47 10.04
CA SER A 766 -14.27 -27.57 10.35
C SER A 766 -13.64 -28.57 11.33
N GLU A 767 -12.42 -29.02 11.08
CA GLU A 767 -11.67 -29.95 11.95
C GLU A 767 -11.47 -29.38 13.36
N LEU A 768 -10.95 -28.14 13.46
CA LEU A 768 -10.69 -27.49 14.74
C LEU A 768 -11.97 -27.18 15.50
N SER A 769 -13.07 -26.89 14.80
CA SER A 769 -14.37 -26.59 15.44
C SER A 769 -14.99 -27.78 16.19
N HIS A 770 -14.61 -29.00 15.82
CA HIS A 770 -15.05 -30.25 16.46
C HIS A 770 -14.01 -30.85 17.40
N THR A 771 -12.80 -30.28 17.41
CA THR A 771 -11.72 -30.73 18.29
C THR A 771 -11.75 -29.90 19.57
N ARG A 772 -11.99 -30.56 20.69
CA ARG A 772 -11.94 -29.90 22.00
C ARG A 772 -10.51 -29.46 22.29
N ASP A 773 -10.32 -28.21 22.70
CA ASP A 773 -9.01 -27.64 23.05
C ASP A 773 -7.98 -27.81 21.90
N ALA A 774 -8.38 -27.53 20.65
CA ALA A 774 -7.60 -27.72 19.43
C ALA A 774 -6.55 -26.63 19.19
N ASP A 775 -5.27 -26.96 18.98
CA ASP A 775 -4.16 -25.98 18.89
C ASP A 775 -4.35 -24.93 17.77
N LEU A 776 -4.57 -23.68 18.15
CA LEU A 776 -4.81 -22.58 17.20
C LEU A 776 -3.53 -22.01 16.57
N ARG A 777 -2.33 -22.34 17.06
CA ARG A 777 -1.07 -21.78 16.53
C ARG A 777 -0.82 -22.15 15.08
N GLY A 778 -1.35 -23.30 14.66
CA GLY A 778 -1.24 -23.81 13.30
C GLY A 778 -2.45 -23.52 12.42
N ILE A 779 -3.35 -22.61 12.81
CA ILE A 779 -4.65 -22.43 12.11
C ILE A 779 -4.52 -22.05 10.64
N PHE A 780 -3.46 -21.31 10.26
CA PHE A 780 -3.16 -20.95 8.87
C PHE A 780 -2.13 -21.86 8.21
N LYS A 781 -1.59 -22.85 8.95
CA LYS A 781 -0.55 -23.72 8.40
C LYS A 781 -1.10 -24.47 7.19
N ASP A 782 -0.35 -24.46 6.09
CA ASP A 782 -0.70 -25.15 4.84
C ASP A 782 -2.02 -24.65 4.22
N SER A 783 -2.43 -23.41 4.49
CA SER A 783 -3.57 -22.76 3.83
C SER A 783 -3.15 -21.86 2.67
N LEU A 784 -4.08 -21.55 1.77
CA LEU A 784 -3.78 -20.67 0.64
C LEU A 784 -3.45 -19.25 1.10
N VAL A 785 -4.18 -18.71 2.08
CA VAL A 785 -3.93 -17.36 2.61
C VAL A 785 -2.55 -17.22 3.26
N GLN A 786 -1.98 -18.30 3.81
CA GLN A 786 -0.61 -18.30 4.31
C GLN A 786 0.42 -18.25 3.17
N ARG A 787 0.14 -18.93 2.04
CA ARG A 787 1.12 -19.15 0.96
C ARG A 787 1.04 -18.10 -0.16
N ARG A 788 -0.16 -17.56 -0.40
CA ARG A 788 -0.52 -16.62 -1.47
C ARG A 788 -1.65 -15.69 -0.97
N PRO A 789 -1.40 -14.80 0.01
CA PRO A 789 -2.42 -13.97 0.64
C PRO A 789 -3.23 -13.13 -0.35
N ASP A 790 -2.61 -12.59 -1.40
CA ASP A 790 -3.28 -11.75 -2.39
C ASP A 790 -4.15 -12.54 -3.39
N GLN A 791 -4.02 -13.87 -3.43
CA GLN A 791 -4.78 -14.76 -4.33
C GLN A 791 -5.76 -15.66 -3.59
N ALA A 792 -5.95 -15.47 -2.28
CA ALA A 792 -6.80 -16.30 -1.45
C ALA A 792 -8.14 -15.63 -1.16
N VAL A 793 -9.24 -16.25 -1.58
CA VAL A 793 -10.59 -15.92 -1.11
C VAL A 793 -10.89 -16.76 0.12
N THR A 794 -10.90 -16.13 1.29
CA THR A 794 -11.13 -16.81 2.57
C THR A 794 -12.62 -16.86 2.89
N ILE A 795 -13.13 -18.05 3.20
CA ILE A 795 -14.54 -18.30 3.55
C ILE A 795 -14.63 -19.13 4.83
N VAL A 796 -15.78 -19.07 5.52
CA VAL A 796 -16.11 -19.97 6.64
C VAL A 796 -17.06 -21.06 6.20
N SER A 797 -17.99 -20.74 5.32
CA SER A 797 -18.99 -21.65 4.76
C SER A 797 -19.45 -21.08 3.41
N ASN A 798 -20.06 -21.92 2.59
CA ASN A 798 -20.68 -21.56 1.31
C ASN A 798 -21.90 -22.47 1.07
N HIS A 799 -22.44 -22.44 -0.15
CA HIS A 799 -23.63 -23.23 -0.48
C HIS A 799 -23.36 -24.73 -0.62
N ASP A 800 -22.10 -25.17 -0.82
CA ASP A 800 -21.75 -26.59 -0.93
C ASP A 800 -21.38 -27.22 0.41
N THR A 801 -20.85 -26.40 1.33
CA THR A 801 -20.40 -26.83 2.66
C THR A 801 -21.49 -26.69 3.73
N GLN A 802 -22.61 -26.03 3.42
CA GLN A 802 -23.75 -25.96 4.34
C GLN A 802 -24.36 -27.36 4.59
N PRO A 803 -25.08 -27.55 5.71
CA PRO A 803 -25.63 -28.86 6.06
C PRO A 803 -26.55 -29.45 4.99
N GLY A 804 -26.40 -30.75 4.71
CA GLY A 804 -27.22 -31.48 3.75
C GLY A 804 -26.83 -31.34 2.28
N GLN A 805 -25.63 -30.84 2.00
CA GLN A 805 -25.10 -30.62 0.63
C GLN A 805 -23.92 -31.55 0.31
N MET A 806 -23.53 -31.59 -0.97
CA MET A 806 -22.57 -32.58 -1.49
C MET A 806 -21.16 -32.48 -0.89
N LEU A 807 -20.72 -31.27 -0.53
CA LEU A 807 -19.40 -30.99 0.05
C LEU A 807 -19.52 -30.57 1.52
N GLU A 808 -20.58 -31.04 2.21
CA GLU A 808 -20.88 -30.68 3.59
C GLU A 808 -19.62 -30.74 4.47
N THR A 809 -19.15 -29.56 4.89
CA THR A 809 -17.95 -29.35 5.70
C THR A 809 -18.30 -28.33 6.79
N PRO A 810 -19.21 -28.67 7.72
CA PRO A 810 -19.86 -27.69 8.56
C PRO A 810 -18.90 -27.18 9.63
N VAL A 811 -18.69 -25.87 9.69
CA VAL A 811 -18.01 -25.25 10.84
C VAL A 811 -19.02 -25.11 11.99
N ALA A 812 -18.70 -25.67 13.16
CA ALA A 812 -19.60 -25.64 14.31
C ALA A 812 -20.01 -24.21 14.68
N SER A 813 -21.28 -23.99 15.02
CA SER A 813 -21.82 -22.64 15.30
C SER A 813 -21.06 -21.89 16.39
N SER A 814 -20.52 -22.62 17.39
CA SER A 814 -19.69 -22.06 18.46
C SER A 814 -18.33 -21.56 17.97
N PHE A 815 -17.83 -22.05 16.84
CA PHE A 815 -16.53 -21.69 16.28
C PHE A 815 -16.64 -20.62 15.17
N LYS A 816 -17.82 -20.43 14.58
CA LYS A 816 -18.03 -19.44 13.50
C LYS A 816 -17.59 -18.02 13.88
N LEU A 817 -17.80 -17.61 15.14
CA LEU A 817 -17.31 -16.32 15.63
C LEU A 817 -15.78 -16.19 15.54
N LEU A 818 -15.06 -17.25 15.91
CA LEU A 818 -13.60 -17.29 15.86
C LEU A 818 -13.12 -17.26 14.40
N ALA A 819 -13.71 -18.10 13.54
CA ALA A 819 -13.37 -18.18 12.12
C ALA A 819 -13.62 -16.85 11.38
N TYR A 820 -14.78 -16.22 11.60
CA TYR A 820 -15.09 -14.92 11.01
C TYR A 820 -14.18 -13.81 11.54
N SER A 821 -13.84 -13.80 12.83
CA SER A 821 -12.85 -12.85 13.35
C SER A 821 -11.49 -12.98 12.67
N LEU A 822 -11.05 -14.21 12.37
CA LEU A 822 -9.78 -14.48 11.68
C LEU A 822 -9.80 -13.99 10.24
N ILE A 823 -10.83 -14.32 9.45
CA ILE A 823 -10.85 -13.94 8.02
C ILE A 823 -11.22 -12.47 7.79
N LEU A 824 -12.01 -11.85 8.68
CA LEU A 824 -12.49 -10.46 8.47
C LEU A 824 -11.53 -9.41 9.02
N LEU A 825 -10.86 -9.65 10.14
CA LEU A 825 -10.15 -8.59 10.86
C LEU A 825 -8.63 -8.61 10.64
N ARG A 826 -8.10 -9.66 10.01
CA ARG A 826 -6.69 -9.75 9.62
C ARG A 826 -6.39 -9.03 8.31
N LYS A 827 -5.11 -8.76 8.08
CA LYS A 827 -4.57 -8.07 6.90
C LYS A 827 -4.65 -8.92 5.64
N GLU A 828 -4.43 -10.23 5.75
CA GLU A 828 -4.29 -11.13 4.61
C GLU A 828 -5.63 -11.68 4.08
N GLY A 829 -5.72 -11.85 2.75
CA GLY A 829 -6.85 -12.52 2.07
C GLY A 829 -8.03 -11.61 1.68
N HIS A 830 -8.84 -12.12 0.77
CA HIS A 830 -10.10 -11.53 0.32
C HIS A 830 -11.27 -12.24 1.00
N PRO A 831 -11.80 -11.74 2.13
CA PRO A 831 -12.86 -12.45 2.83
C PRO A 831 -14.16 -12.42 2.06
N CYS A 832 -14.84 -13.56 2.05
CA CYS A 832 -16.18 -13.73 1.52
C CYS A 832 -17.12 -14.23 2.64
N VAL A 833 -18.16 -13.45 2.91
CA VAL A 833 -19.22 -13.78 3.88
C VAL A 833 -20.33 -14.54 3.17
N PHE A 834 -20.97 -15.45 3.89
CA PHE A 834 -22.04 -16.28 3.37
C PHE A 834 -23.43 -15.78 3.75
N TYR A 835 -24.35 -15.68 2.78
CA TYR A 835 -25.76 -15.30 3.00
C TYR A 835 -26.43 -16.14 4.08
N GLY A 836 -26.23 -17.46 4.07
CA GLY A 836 -26.78 -18.39 5.06
C GLY A 836 -26.27 -18.13 6.49
N ASP A 837 -25.11 -17.49 6.64
CA ASP A 837 -24.58 -17.10 7.95
C ASP A 837 -25.07 -15.74 8.42
N ILE A 838 -25.47 -14.85 7.52
CA ILE A 838 -26.13 -13.58 7.88
C ILE A 838 -27.58 -13.83 8.28
N TYR A 839 -28.33 -14.60 7.48
CA TYR A 839 -29.77 -14.74 7.63
C TYR A 839 -30.21 -16.03 8.31
N GLY A 840 -29.29 -17.00 8.46
CA GLY A 840 -29.63 -18.37 8.84
C GLY A 840 -30.02 -19.21 7.63
N ILE A 841 -30.17 -20.51 7.85
CA ILE A 841 -30.50 -21.49 6.80
C ILE A 841 -31.77 -22.22 7.23
N ARG A 842 -32.79 -22.18 6.35
CA ARG A 842 -34.09 -22.81 6.58
C ARG A 842 -34.45 -23.68 5.37
N GLY A 843 -34.18 -24.99 5.47
CA GLY A 843 -34.62 -25.98 4.49
C GLY A 843 -35.66 -26.92 5.09
N GLU A 844 -36.60 -27.42 4.27
CA GLU A 844 -37.69 -28.32 4.70
C GLU A 844 -37.21 -29.62 5.37
N ASN A 845 -35.98 -30.05 5.07
CA ASN A 845 -35.37 -31.28 5.59
C ASN A 845 -34.25 -31.04 6.63
N ILE A 846 -34.06 -29.81 7.10
CA ILE A 846 -33.03 -29.52 8.11
C ILE A 846 -33.64 -29.70 9.51
N ALA A 847 -33.24 -30.78 10.20
CA ALA A 847 -33.75 -31.12 11.53
C ALA A 847 -33.56 -30.00 12.57
N HIS A 848 -32.53 -29.17 12.40
CA HIS A 848 -32.22 -28.00 13.23
C HIS A 848 -31.88 -26.80 12.33
N PRO A 849 -32.82 -25.88 12.08
CA PRO A 849 -32.57 -24.68 11.29
C PRO A 849 -31.39 -23.90 11.87
N ASN A 850 -30.42 -23.54 11.02
CA ASN A 850 -29.31 -22.71 11.48
C ASN A 850 -29.81 -21.29 11.69
N THR A 851 -29.62 -20.78 12.90
CA THR A 851 -29.82 -19.35 13.19
C THR A 851 -28.68 -18.52 12.58
N PRO A 852 -28.88 -17.20 12.41
CA PRO A 852 -27.79 -16.29 12.06
C PRO A 852 -26.52 -16.56 12.88
N ALA A 853 -25.38 -16.63 12.19
CA ALA A 853 -24.08 -16.93 12.78
C ALA A 853 -23.68 -15.86 13.81
N CYS A 854 -22.78 -16.24 14.72
CA CYS A 854 -22.27 -15.33 15.76
C CYS A 854 -23.37 -14.73 16.64
N ASN A 855 -24.51 -15.43 16.82
CA ASN A 855 -25.70 -14.93 17.51
C ASN A 855 -26.22 -13.60 16.92
N GLY A 856 -26.14 -13.44 15.60
CA GLY A 856 -26.56 -12.23 14.88
C GLY A 856 -25.54 -11.09 14.89
N LYS A 857 -24.32 -11.31 15.40
CA LYS A 857 -23.27 -10.27 15.50
C LYS A 857 -22.29 -10.24 14.33
N LEU A 858 -22.45 -11.09 13.33
CA LEU A 858 -21.59 -11.10 12.14
C LEU A 858 -21.49 -9.71 11.45
N PRO A 859 -22.58 -8.93 11.30
CA PRO A 859 -22.51 -7.56 10.78
C PRO A 859 -21.62 -6.60 11.58
N ILE A 860 -21.42 -6.86 12.88
CA ILE A 860 -20.50 -6.05 13.71
C ILE A 860 -19.05 -6.32 13.28
N LEU A 861 -18.70 -7.57 12.99
CA LEU A 861 -17.36 -7.93 12.51
C LEU A 861 -17.07 -7.37 11.12
N THR A 862 -18.04 -7.41 10.20
CA THR A 862 -17.87 -6.82 8.86
C THR A 862 -17.73 -5.30 8.94
N THR A 863 -18.52 -4.67 9.82
CA THR A 863 -18.39 -3.23 10.09
C THR A 863 -17.05 -2.89 10.74
N ALA A 864 -16.54 -3.76 11.62
CA ALA A 864 -15.22 -3.58 12.21
C ALA A 864 -14.10 -3.73 11.17
N ARG A 865 -14.25 -4.62 10.17
CA ARG A 865 -13.33 -4.67 9.02
C ARG A 865 -13.30 -3.34 8.27
N LYS A 866 -14.47 -2.78 7.98
CA LYS A 866 -14.64 -1.50 7.28
C LYS A 866 -14.05 -0.29 8.02
N LEU A 867 -14.01 -0.31 9.36
CA LEU A 867 -13.68 0.88 10.15
C LEU A 867 -12.35 0.79 10.89
N TYR A 868 -11.90 -0.41 11.25
CA TYR A 868 -10.88 -0.58 12.28
C TYR A 868 -9.76 -1.57 11.89
N ALA A 869 -10.01 -2.50 10.96
CA ALA A 869 -9.05 -3.52 10.55
C ALA A 869 -8.01 -2.99 9.55
N TYR A 870 -7.31 -1.91 9.92
CA TYR A 870 -6.33 -1.22 9.08
C TYR A 870 -4.95 -1.17 9.74
N GLY A 871 -3.95 -0.82 8.93
CA GLY A 871 -2.58 -0.69 9.41
C GLY A 871 -1.86 -2.02 9.61
N GLU A 872 -0.67 -1.90 10.16
CA GLU A 872 0.19 -3.05 10.47
C GLU A 872 -0.47 -4.00 11.46
N GLN A 873 -0.09 -5.27 11.35
CA GLN A 873 -0.65 -6.36 12.13
C GLN A 873 0.43 -6.97 13.01
N GLU A 874 0.07 -7.26 14.26
CA GLU A 874 0.91 -8.04 15.16
C GLU A 874 0.16 -9.26 15.67
N ASP A 875 0.78 -10.42 15.52
CA ASP A 875 0.19 -11.72 15.77
C ASP A 875 0.66 -12.31 17.11
N TYR A 876 -0.28 -12.71 17.95
CA TYR A 876 -0.05 -13.33 19.26
C TYR A 876 -0.54 -14.79 19.25
N PHE A 877 0.02 -15.60 18.36
CA PHE A 877 -0.22 -17.05 18.25
C PHE A 877 0.89 -17.85 18.96
N ASP A 878 1.21 -17.44 20.18
CA ASP A 878 2.28 -18.01 21.01
C ASP A 878 1.84 -19.25 21.82
N GLN A 879 0.53 -19.42 22.02
CA GLN A 879 -0.05 -20.45 22.88
C GLN A 879 -1.10 -21.30 22.16
N PRO A 880 -1.19 -22.61 22.48
CA PRO A 880 -2.07 -23.54 21.79
C PRO A 880 -3.55 -23.21 22.03
N ASN A 881 -4.01 -23.21 23.29
CA ASN A 881 -5.38 -22.97 23.79
C ASN A 881 -5.36 -22.62 25.29
N CYS A 882 -6.30 -21.82 25.79
CA CYS A 882 -6.41 -21.53 27.22
C CYS A 882 -7.18 -22.62 27.99
N ILE A 883 -6.45 -23.57 28.60
CA ILE A 883 -7.04 -24.55 29.53
C ILE A 883 -7.19 -23.91 30.92
N GLY A 884 -8.43 -23.73 31.37
CA GLY A 884 -8.77 -23.42 32.77
C GLY A 884 -9.80 -24.42 33.32
N SER A 885 -9.36 -25.33 34.19
CA SER A 885 -10.18 -26.39 34.79
C SER A 885 -11.41 -25.85 35.54
N TYR A 886 -12.62 -26.20 35.10
CA TYR A 886 -13.86 -25.94 35.86
C TYR A 886 -14.19 -27.17 36.73
N PHE A 887 -14.08 -27.05 38.06
CA PHE A 887 -14.71 -28.01 38.97
C PHE A 887 -16.22 -27.72 39.02
N GLN A 888 -16.99 -28.75 38.68
CA GLN A 888 -18.44 -28.80 38.66
C GLN A 888 -19.03 -28.52 40.06
N SER A 889 -20.02 -27.63 40.18
CA SER A 889 -20.91 -27.64 41.35
C SER A 889 -22.36 -27.34 40.98
N PHE A 890 -23.23 -28.23 41.45
CA PHE A 890 -24.70 -28.27 41.35
C PHE A 890 -25.37 -27.17 42.23
N PRO A 891 -26.70 -26.93 42.10
CA PRO A 891 -27.35 -25.68 42.53
C PRO A 891 -27.56 -25.55 44.05
N PRO A 892 -27.92 -24.34 44.56
CA PRO A 892 -27.57 -23.89 45.90
C PRO A 892 -28.57 -24.29 46.99
N SER A 893 -28.05 -24.59 48.18
CA SER A 893 -28.78 -24.52 49.46
C SER A 893 -28.29 -23.29 50.23
N PRO A 894 -29.17 -22.49 50.87
CA PRO A 894 -28.79 -21.19 51.41
C PRO A 894 -28.43 -21.30 52.89
N PHE A 895 -27.16 -21.43 53.27
CA PHE A 895 -26.67 -21.01 54.59
C PHE A 895 -25.14 -20.87 54.58
N LEU A 896 -24.65 -19.85 55.29
CA LEU A 896 -23.27 -19.46 55.58
C LEU A 896 -22.54 -18.57 54.57
N ILE A 897 -22.63 -17.26 54.88
CA ILE A 897 -21.63 -16.24 54.57
C ILE A 897 -20.33 -16.58 55.34
N LEU A 898 -19.22 -16.74 54.62
CA LEU A 898 -17.87 -16.54 55.14
C LEU A 898 -16.95 -16.13 53.98
N GLN A 899 -16.35 -14.95 54.11
CA GLN A 899 -15.36 -14.36 53.21
C GLN A 899 -14.19 -15.31 52.96
N PHE A 900 -13.98 -15.68 51.70
CA PHE A 900 -12.65 -16.00 51.17
C PHE A 900 -12.48 -15.28 49.82
N HIS A 901 -11.63 -14.25 49.81
CA HIS A 901 -11.05 -13.68 48.59
C HIS A 901 -10.05 -14.70 48.01
N PHE A 902 -10.52 -15.56 47.11
CA PHE A 902 -9.64 -16.11 46.08
C PHE A 902 -9.95 -15.37 44.79
N GLY A 903 -9.07 -14.46 44.41
CA GLY A 903 -9.08 -13.88 43.07
C GLY A 903 -8.92 -15.02 42.07
N LEU A 904 -9.90 -15.20 41.19
CA LEU A 904 -9.77 -16.08 40.04
C LEU A 904 -8.54 -15.65 39.23
N ILE A 905 -7.50 -16.49 39.22
CA ILE A 905 -6.36 -16.33 38.32
C ILE A 905 -6.88 -16.68 36.93
N ILE A 906 -7.24 -15.65 36.14
CA ILE A 906 -7.51 -15.80 34.71
C ILE A 906 -6.15 -15.98 34.02
N PRO A 907 -5.91 -17.10 33.29
CA PRO A 907 -4.63 -17.35 32.63
C PRO A 907 -4.29 -16.29 31.57
N GLU A 908 -3.00 -16.04 31.33
CA GLU A 908 -2.46 -15.01 30.41
C GLU A 908 -2.16 -15.51 28.98
N ASP A 909 -2.82 -16.59 28.54
CA ASP A 909 -2.33 -17.44 27.44
C ASP A 909 -3.46 -17.90 26.50
N VAL A 910 -3.70 -17.16 25.40
CA VAL A 910 -4.76 -17.39 24.40
C VAL A 910 -4.35 -16.79 23.05
N SER A 911 -4.94 -17.12 21.89
CA SER A 911 -4.55 -16.49 20.62
C SER A 911 -5.19 -15.12 20.40
N GLY A 912 -4.50 -14.22 19.69
CA GLY A 912 -5.02 -12.91 19.34
C GLY A 912 -4.15 -12.20 18.31
N PHE A 913 -4.58 -11.02 17.88
CA PHE A 913 -3.81 -10.14 17.02
C PHE A 913 -4.28 -8.68 17.17
N VAL A 914 -3.41 -7.77 16.79
CA VAL A 914 -3.65 -6.32 16.80
C VAL A 914 -3.54 -5.78 15.39
N ARG A 915 -4.39 -4.81 15.07
CA ARG A 915 -4.30 -3.95 13.88
C ARG A 915 -4.10 -2.53 14.37
N TYR A 916 -3.00 -1.89 14.00
CA TYR A 916 -2.61 -0.60 14.59
C TYR A 916 -3.39 0.61 14.05
N GLY A 917 -4.18 0.43 13.00
CA GLY A 917 -4.78 1.54 12.26
C GLY A 917 -3.78 2.18 11.29
N ASN A 918 -4.29 3.02 10.41
CA ASN A 918 -3.47 3.82 9.49
C ASN A 918 -3.91 5.29 9.52
N SER A 919 -3.28 6.16 8.73
CA SER A 919 -3.57 7.60 8.75
C SER A 919 -5.04 7.95 8.48
N ARG A 920 -5.77 7.14 7.69
CA ARG A 920 -7.20 7.28 7.37
C ARG A 920 -8.12 6.65 8.42
N HIS A 921 -7.71 5.52 8.98
CA HIS A 921 -8.44 4.70 9.96
C HIS A 921 -7.57 4.48 11.20
N ARG A 922 -7.37 5.53 12.00
CA ARG A 922 -6.33 5.61 13.05
C ARG A 922 -6.55 4.70 14.27
N SER A 923 -7.79 4.30 14.52
CA SER A 923 -8.15 3.70 15.81
C SER A 923 -7.75 2.23 15.96
N GLY A 924 -7.47 1.54 14.85
CA GLY A 924 -7.07 0.13 14.89
C GLY A 924 -8.08 -0.78 15.60
N LEU A 925 -7.68 -2.02 15.87
CA LEU A 925 -8.42 -2.95 16.74
C LEU A 925 -7.49 -3.97 17.42
N ALA A 926 -7.97 -4.57 18.50
CA ALA A 926 -7.33 -5.70 19.15
C ALA A 926 -8.34 -6.85 19.25
N CYS A 927 -8.03 -7.96 18.58
CA CYS A 927 -8.86 -9.14 18.56
C CYS A 927 -8.24 -10.23 19.44
N ILE A 928 -9.03 -10.78 20.35
CA ILE A 928 -8.63 -11.89 21.22
C ILE A 928 -9.64 -13.02 21.11
N ILE A 929 -9.16 -14.25 21.00
CA ILE A 929 -9.95 -15.40 20.54
C ILE A 929 -9.65 -16.63 21.40
N SER A 930 -10.66 -17.18 22.09
CA SER A 930 -10.53 -18.43 22.85
C SER A 930 -11.48 -19.51 22.34
N ASN A 931 -10.94 -20.69 22.02
CA ASN A 931 -11.68 -21.93 21.74
C ASN A 931 -11.75 -22.87 22.96
N SER A 932 -11.54 -22.34 24.16
CA SER A 932 -11.46 -23.11 25.40
C SER A 932 -12.02 -22.27 26.56
N GLY A 933 -11.26 -22.04 27.64
CA GLY A 933 -11.71 -21.26 28.79
C GLY A 933 -11.74 -19.75 28.56
N ALA A 934 -12.35 -19.00 29.49
CA ALA A 934 -12.21 -17.54 29.51
C ALA A 934 -10.76 -17.17 29.82
N ALA A 935 -10.24 -16.18 29.11
CA ALA A 935 -8.81 -15.86 29.12
C ALA A 935 -8.57 -14.35 29.07
N LYS A 936 -7.35 -13.94 29.33
CA LYS A 936 -6.86 -12.60 29.05
C LYS A 936 -5.51 -12.66 28.37
N LYS A 937 -5.16 -11.65 27.58
CA LYS A 937 -3.82 -11.49 27.03
C LYS A 937 -3.39 -10.03 27.13
N ARG A 938 -2.13 -9.83 27.48
CA ARG A 938 -1.46 -8.54 27.34
C ARG A 938 -1.01 -8.37 25.90
N MET A 939 -1.54 -7.38 25.19
CA MET A 939 -1.16 -7.08 23.81
C MET A 939 -0.69 -5.63 23.70
N PHE A 940 0.30 -5.38 22.84
CA PHE A 940 0.78 -4.04 22.52
C PHE A 940 -0.18 -3.39 21.53
N ILE A 941 -0.55 -2.15 21.79
CA ILE A 941 -1.55 -1.37 21.04
C ILE A 941 -0.92 -0.11 20.46
N GLY A 942 0.36 0.15 20.76
CA GLY A 942 1.03 1.40 20.39
C GLY A 942 1.06 2.38 21.56
N ARG A 943 2.21 3.03 21.76
CA ARG A 943 2.39 4.02 22.85
C ARG A 943 1.51 5.24 22.67
N ASP A 944 1.16 5.58 21.43
CA ASP A 944 0.27 6.72 21.10
C ASP A 944 -1.15 6.51 21.62
N ASN A 945 -1.52 5.25 21.91
CA ASN A 945 -2.82 4.88 22.45
C ASN A 945 -2.86 4.87 23.99
N THR A 946 -1.80 5.34 24.66
CA THR A 946 -1.71 5.42 26.12
C THR A 946 -2.89 6.17 26.72
N SER A 947 -3.47 5.65 27.81
CA SER A 947 -4.65 6.19 28.51
C SER A 947 -5.97 6.14 27.73
N GLN A 948 -5.97 5.70 26.47
CA GLN A 948 -7.22 5.44 25.76
C GLN A 948 -8.01 4.32 26.42
N ARG A 949 -9.33 4.37 26.23
CA ARG A 949 -10.28 3.41 26.80
C ARG A 949 -10.81 2.52 25.70
N TRP A 950 -10.42 1.26 25.71
CA TRP A 950 -10.80 0.31 24.68
C TRP A 950 -11.99 -0.54 25.15
N ILE A 951 -13.03 -0.66 24.33
CA ILE A 951 -14.27 -1.40 24.65
C ILE A 951 -14.51 -2.54 23.67
N ASP A 952 -15.10 -3.63 24.15
CA ASP A 952 -15.48 -4.77 23.31
C ASP A 952 -16.75 -4.47 22.50
N ILE A 953 -16.60 -4.26 21.19
CA ILE A 953 -17.72 -3.92 20.30
C ILE A 953 -18.69 -5.09 20.07
N LEU A 954 -18.31 -6.32 20.43
CA LEU A 954 -19.23 -7.46 20.44
C LEU A 954 -20.09 -7.47 21.71
N GLY A 955 -19.80 -6.63 22.72
CA GLY A 955 -20.56 -6.55 23.97
C GLY A 955 -20.50 -7.82 24.81
N HIS A 956 -19.53 -8.71 24.59
CA HIS A 956 -19.35 -9.92 25.40
C HIS A 956 -18.70 -9.60 26.75
N ARG A 957 -17.87 -8.56 26.80
CA ARG A 957 -17.22 -8.03 28.00
C ARG A 957 -17.68 -6.62 28.31
N ALA A 958 -18.02 -6.42 29.59
CA ALA A 958 -18.37 -5.11 30.13
C ALA A 958 -17.12 -4.45 30.72
N GLY A 959 -17.04 -3.13 30.61
CA GLY A 959 -15.89 -2.33 31.06
C GLY A 959 -14.94 -2.00 29.91
N ALA A 960 -14.06 -1.04 30.17
CA ALA A 960 -13.02 -0.62 29.23
C ALA A 960 -11.65 -1.11 29.70
N VAL A 961 -10.82 -1.55 28.76
CA VAL A 961 -9.39 -1.76 28.98
C VAL A 961 -8.70 -0.42 28.80
N VAL A 962 -8.00 0.05 29.82
CA VAL A 962 -7.19 1.27 29.72
C VAL A 962 -5.79 0.87 29.29
N ILE A 963 -5.30 1.46 28.21
CA ILE A 963 -3.95 1.20 27.72
C ILE A 963 -2.94 1.83 28.67
N ASP A 964 -2.00 1.03 29.16
CA ASP A 964 -0.96 1.46 30.08
C ASP A 964 0.02 2.44 29.41
N LYS A 965 0.86 3.08 30.23
CA LYS A 965 1.88 4.04 29.77
C LYS A 965 2.93 3.47 28.81
N TRP A 966 2.98 2.15 28.69
CA TRP A 966 3.90 1.46 27.80
C TRP A 966 3.23 1.04 26.49
N GLY A 967 1.96 1.42 26.28
CA GLY A 967 1.17 1.06 25.10
C GLY A 967 0.55 -0.33 25.17
N TYR A 968 0.46 -0.97 26.35
CA TYR A 968 -0.12 -2.32 26.50
C TYR A 968 -1.49 -2.30 27.15
N GLY A 969 -2.39 -3.16 26.69
CA GLY A 969 -3.68 -3.44 27.33
C GLY A 969 -3.81 -4.92 27.73
N PHE A 970 -4.48 -5.19 28.86
CA PHE A 970 -4.90 -6.55 29.23
C PHE A 970 -6.31 -6.81 28.71
N PHE A 971 -6.40 -7.40 27.52
CA PHE A 971 -7.65 -7.72 26.85
C PHE A 971 -8.21 -9.04 27.34
N THR A 972 -9.53 -9.11 27.48
CA THR A 972 -10.21 -10.31 28.00
C THR A 972 -11.14 -10.90 26.96
N VAL A 973 -11.38 -12.20 27.07
CA VAL A 973 -12.31 -12.95 26.21
C VAL A 973 -13.05 -14.00 27.03
N ASN A 974 -14.31 -14.27 26.67
CA ASN A 974 -15.08 -15.37 27.26
C ASN A 974 -14.61 -16.73 26.74
N ALA A 975 -15.02 -17.80 27.43
CA ALA A 975 -14.87 -19.16 26.93
C ALA A 975 -15.60 -19.33 25.59
N MET A 976 -14.99 -20.05 24.65
CA MET A 976 -15.55 -20.31 23.31
C MET A 976 -16.06 -19.03 22.61
N SER A 977 -15.25 -17.98 22.59
CA SER A 977 -15.65 -16.65 22.12
C SER A 977 -14.49 -15.88 21.48
N ALA A 978 -14.84 -14.83 20.73
CA ALA A 978 -13.95 -13.73 20.41
C ALA A 978 -14.43 -12.45 21.12
N SER A 979 -13.49 -11.54 21.40
CA SER A 979 -13.75 -10.15 21.80
C SER A 979 -12.92 -9.23 20.91
N VAL A 980 -13.55 -8.17 20.40
CA VAL A 980 -12.92 -7.21 19.49
C VAL A 980 -12.93 -5.87 20.18
N TRP A 981 -11.75 -5.41 20.57
CA TRP A 981 -11.56 -4.20 21.35
C TRP A 981 -11.13 -3.06 20.44
N VAL A 982 -11.79 -1.91 20.57
CA VAL A 982 -11.46 -0.67 19.85
C VAL A 982 -11.57 0.51 20.79
N ASP A 983 -10.94 1.64 20.45
CA ASP A 983 -11.05 2.89 21.20
C ASP A 983 -12.52 3.36 21.32
N SER A 984 -12.97 3.64 22.55
CA SER A 984 -14.35 4.03 22.83
C SER A 984 -14.73 5.35 22.19
N ASP A 985 -13.76 6.27 22.04
CA ASP A 985 -14.02 7.59 21.45
C ASP A 985 -14.25 7.43 19.94
N ALA A 986 -13.53 6.52 19.29
CA ALA A 986 -13.76 6.13 17.90
C ALA A 986 -15.12 5.47 17.63
N VAL A 987 -15.68 4.74 18.60
CA VAL A 987 -17.04 4.16 18.50
C VAL A 987 -18.11 5.26 18.53
N SER A 988 -17.88 6.30 19.35
CA SER A 988 -18.81 7.41 19.51
C SER A 988 -18.85 8.34 18.29
N SER A 989 -17.70 8.59 17.65
CA SER A 989 -17.57 9.46 16.47
C SER A 989 -18.04 8.80 15.17
N ALA A 990 -17.97 7.46 15.06
CA ALA A 990 -18.44 6.71 13.90
C ALA A 990 -19.97 6.54 13.83
N GLY A 991 -20.74 7.09 14.79
CA GLY A 991 -22.18 6.85 14.91
C GLY A 991 -22.51 5.38 15.19
N LEU A 992 -21.51 4.58 15.60
CA LEU A 992 -21.68 3.17 15.86
C LEU A 992 -22.58 2.94 17.08
N ALA A 993 -22.63 3.85 18.05
CA ALA A 993 -23.52 3.70 19.20
C ALA A 993 -25.02 3.66 18.80
N GLU A 994 -25.46 4.49 17.84
CA GLU A 994 -26.84 4.44 17.32
C GLU A 994 -27.09 3.23 16.41
N LYS A 995 -26.07 2.74 15.69
CA LYS A 995 -26.18 1.55 14.82
C LYS A 995 -26.02 0.22 15.56
N LEU A 996 -25.22 0.17 16.63
CA LEU A 996 -24.97 -1.00 17.48
C LEU A 996 -26.06 -1.19 18.54
N TYR A 997 -26.63 -0.09 19.07
CA TYR A 997 -27.59 -0.12 20.18
C TYR A 997 -28.96 0.48 19.86
N GLY A 998 -29.11 1.21 18.74
CA GLY A 998 -30.35 1.89 18.33
C GLY A 998 -31.07 1.28 17.13
N LEU A 999 -30.49 0.29 16.45
CA LEU A 999 -31.26 -0.55 15.55
C LEU A 999 -32.09 -1.53 16.40
N PRO A 1000 -33.44 -1.47 16.39
CA PRO A 1000 -34.14 -2.73 16.58
C PRO A 1000 -33.55 -3.67 15.52
N ILE A 1001 -33.21 -4.90 15.91
CA ILE A 1001 -32.94 -6.01 14.98
C ILE A 1001 -33.81 -5.77 13.75
N PHE A 1002 -33.17 -5.39 12.63
CA PHE A 1002 -33.72 -4.49 11.61
C PHE A 1002 -35.24 -4.67 11.39
N PRO A 1003 -36.05 -3.60 11.24
CA PRO A 1003 -37.51 -3.71 11.12
C PRO A 1003 -38.00 -4.54 9.90
N HIS A 1004 -37.09 -4.97 9.01
CA HIS A 1004 -37.35 -5.86 7.89
C HIS A 1004 -36.97 -7.34 8.12
N PHE A 1005 -36.41 -7.73 9.27
CA PHE A 1005 -36.05 -9.13 9.57
C PHE A 1005 -37.25 -10.08 9.73
N SER A 1006 -38.47 -9.56 9.84
CA SER A 1006 -39.69 -10.38 9.90
C SER A 1006 -40.31 -10.71 8.54
N VAL A 1007 -39.72 -10.28 7.41
CA VAL A 1007 -40.34 -10.45 6.07
C VAL A 1007 -39.38 -11.09 5.03
N LEU A 1008 -38.19 -11.52 5.44
CA LEU A 1008 -37.18 -12.10 4.54
C LEU A 1008 -37.09 -13.65 4.58
N CYS A 1009 -37.99 -14.31 5.32
CA CYS A 1009 -38.20 -15.76 5.23
C CYS A 1009 -39.46 -16.08 4.43
#